data_AF-A0A368TKN2-F1
#
_entry.id   AF-A0A368TKN2-F1
#
_cell.length_a   1.000
_cell.length_b   1.000
_cell.length_c   1.000
_cell.angle_alpha   90.00
_cell.angle_beta   90.00
_cell.angle_gamma   90.00
#
_symmetry.space_group_name_H-M   'P 1'
#
loop_
_entity.id
_entity.type
_entity.pdbx_description
1 polymer ?
#
loop_
_entity_poly.entity_id
_entity_poly.type
_entity_poly.pdbx_seq_one_letter_code
_entity_poly.pdbx_strand_id
1 'polypeptide(L)'
;MMEKNSRRLVVLFILVLFVVQIFAPFVVAQAQSEMDFVTSLPISTQTGVEGAFCFVNLSAGIYTLTAYIESGRGNALGTITVTLGEGEHIECVTINASVDQATEETLNAAKNATGSYNSSALSGIGSISGNARILMGPNYVGISGITVLITGYEDSLEDYAYQESAPTTTTCEGGYFRFMNLPTGNYTLTGYAAGENPMGVMSYAVGNVTLAFSEGDKNDDVVVRLEPCDEAGVDAARAQNASYSNNGLGGKGMITGTALIHMGGQYLGIANTSVAITAYAGNGSLEAVAGVSLECIESPKVITDENGFFEFTNLPAGNYTFIAHKYIPSMAPGMLGINKTVTFTIELREGAHYSAGERLLSTTEDTEFVAALSQRKVLYEPNGSAGKGIVNGTILSVGMGGVASPSEGVTVYIYTYNGEGALTRINKEVVSNEFKMPRVIADADGAFTFTHLPAGHYTVTALSPSGIAIGNFTTDIEADEHISNIKLLLTGTADSGTTNTIKNTSYINSVGVYGSSSISGQVLMHMPPGSSTAQPVSSALVILTSYTGDGNLGSVNKEPKLAFFMLSDADIFLIQRAAENVGLNVSVYSNYRVPQDLNLTTYDLIFANRLVTEPIQNVVVPILEVAKEHNVSVICTYAEFGNINLTEHPYIGQYWGSRDIRNMERLLIYLGIEFCGLDGAIEEPSTIPDEGIYHPDTDRIVESLNEYLEWHKNDTGHHHVYNPNNQTLGLVFWKERYGTGEIGVVDTFIRETEARGANVIAAYPPYLLFEGNMSKIFMDDGEPAVDVMIDLGLGMGPLTVMVKQREYLELLDVPVMKCVELYSTIEAWANGTTGKGPYFNMQIPIMEIAGEIEFIVVGGRVYNETYEVSLLQPIDSQVEWAVDRALSWSNLQYTNNSERKVAIIYYHHSVGNDSCLV
;
A
#
# COMPACT_ATOMS: atom_id res chain seq x y z
N MET A 1 76.80 -30.70 19.18
CA MET A 1 75.44 -31.08 19.65
C MET A 1 74.68 -29.94 20.36
N MET A 2 75.33 -28.89 20.88
CA MET A 2 74.62 -27.77 21.54
C MET A 2 74.06 -26.69 20.58
N GLU A 3 74.60 -26.50 19.38
CA GLU A 3 74.05 -25.50 18.44
C GLU A 3 72.75 -25.92 17.74
N LYS A 4 72.56 -27.23 17.50
CA LYS A 4 71.35 -27.74 16.83
C LYS A 4 70.11 -27.72 17.75
N ASN A 5 70.34 -27.80 19.07
CA ASN A 5 69.29 -27.68 20.07
C ASN A 5 68.91 -26.22 20.35
N SER A 6 69.85 -25.28 20.25
CA SER A 6 69.58 -23.84 20.37
C SER A 6 68.65 -23.33 19.25
N ARG A 7 68.90 -23.71 17.98
CA ARG A 7 68.02 -23.30 16.86
C ARG A 7 66.63 -23.92 16.92
N ARG A 8 66.48 -25.16 17.41
CA ARG A 8 65.16 -25.77 17.62
C ARG A 8 64.42 -25.13 18.79
N LEU A 9 65.13 -24.71 19.84
CA LEU A 9 64.53 -24.02 20.96
C LEU A 9 64.07 -22.61 20.58
N VAL A 10 64.84 -21.89 19.74
CA VAL A 10 64.47 -20.56 19.24
C VAL A 10 63.31 -20.63 18.25
N VAL A 11 63.26 -21.63 17.36
CA VAL A 11 62.10 -21.83 16.47
C VAL A 11 60.86 -22.26 17.27
N LEU A 12 61.01 -23.06 18.32
CA LEU A 12 59.91 -23.42 19.21
C LEU A 12 59.45 -22.21 20.05
N PHE A 13 60.36 -21.34 20.50
CA PHE A 13 60.01 -20.11 21.22
C PHE A 13 59.31 -19.09 20.32
N ILE A 14 59.73 -18.99 19.05
CA ILE A 14 59.08 -18.13 18.06
C ILE A 14 57.72 -18.70 17.65
N LEU A 15 57.59 -20.04 17.49
CA LEU A 15 56.29 -20.67 17.25
C LEU A 15 55.36 -20.55 18.46
N VAL A 16 55.86 -20.64 19.69
CA VAL A 16 55.06 -20.45 20.90
C VAL A 16 54.69 -18.97 21.08
N LEU A 17 55.55 -18.01 20.71
CA LEU A 17 55.17 -16.58 20.67
C LEU A 17 54.17 -16.27 19.56
N PHE A 18 54.28 -16.92 18.38
CA PHE A 18 53.30 -16.80 17.29
C PHE A 18 51.96 -17.45 17.66
N VAL A 19 51.98 -18.63 18.30
CA VAL A 19 50.78 -19.29 18.80
C VAL A 19 50.18 -18.52 19.97
N VAL A 20 50.97 -17.88 20.84
CA VAL A 20 50.42 -17.05 21.93
C VAL A 20 49.92 -15.69 21.41
N GLN A 21 50.47 -15.10 20.33
CA GLN A 21 49.90 -13.90 19.70
C GLN A 21 48.68 -14.20 18.81
N ILE A 22 48.57 -15.41 18.26
CA ILE A 22 47.42 -15.83 17.43
C ILE A 22 46.32 -16.50 18.27
N PHE A 23 46.64 -17.16 19.40
CA PHE A 23 45.67 -17.86 20.25
C PHE A 23 45.37 -17.21 21.61
N ALA A 24 46.12 -16.20 22.07
CA ALA A 24 45.66 -15.41 23.23
C ALA A 24 44.33 -14.65 22.98
N PRO A 25 43.99 -14.22 21.74
CA PRO A 25 42.64 -13.76 21.44
C PRO A 25 41.60 -14.89 21.39
N PHE A 26 42.03 -16.16 21.24
CA PHE A 26 41.13 -17.30 20.98
C PHE A 26 40.77 -18.11 22.24
N VAL A 27 41.56 -18.06 23.31
CA VAL A 27 41.28 -18.80 24.56
C VAL A 27 40.55 -17.96 25.62
N VAL A 28 40.43 -16.64 25.42
CA VAL A 28 39.48 -15.81 26.20
C VAL A 28 38.07 -15.83 25.61
N ALA A 29 37.91 -16.35 24.38
CA ALA A 29 36.64 -16.40 23.64
C ALA A 29 35.88 -17.75 23.76
N GLN A 30 36.27 -18.64 24.68
CA GLN A 30 35.63 -19.97 24.81
C GLN A 30 35.11 -20.28 26.23
N ALA A 31 34.63 -19.25 26.91
CA ALA A 31 33.76 -19.38 28.09
C ALA A 31 32.72 -18.25 28.15
N GLN A 32 32.25 -17.79 27.00
CA GLN A 32 31.14 -16.84 26.86
C GLN A 32 30.23 -17.43 25.78
N SER A 33 28.97 -17.68 26.13
CA SER A 33 27.92 -18.05 25.17
C SER A 33 27.95 -17.07 23.99
N GLU A 34 27.89 -17.59 22.76
CA GLU A 34 27.80 -16.80 21.53
C GLU A 34 26.74 -15.71 21.68
N MET A 35 27.17 -14.47 21.45
CA MET A 35 26.37 -13.24 21.57
C MET A 35 26.20 -12.72 20.13
N ASP A 36 25.09 -13.07 19.49
CA ASP A 36 24.77 -12.60 18.14
C ASP A 36 24.31 -11.14 18.23
N PHE A 37 25.03 -10.24 17.56
CA PHE A 37 24.66 -8.83 17.45
C PHE A 37 23.91 -8.61 16.13
N VAL A 38 22.66 -8.15 16.20
CA VAL A 38 21.85 -7.80 15.02
C VAL A 38 21.96 -6.29 14.77
N THR A 39 22.20 -5.88 13.51
CA THR A 39 22.08 -4.47 13.07
C THR A 39 20.69 -4.24 12.50
N SER A 40 19.92 -3.33 13.11
CA SER A 40 18.58 -2.94 12.66
C SER A 40 18.39 -1.42 12.74
N LEU A 41 17.34 -0.91 12.10
CA LEU A 41 16.90 0.49 12.23
C LEU A 41 16.61 0.82 13.70
N PRO A 42 16.83 2.07 14.14
CA PRO A 42 16.64 2.45 15.54
C PRO A 42 15.17 2.29 15.95
N ILE A 43 14.93 1.66 17.09
CA ILE A 43 13.59 1.50 17.66
C ILE A 43 13.04 2.90 17.95
N SER A 44 11.88 3.21 17.37
CA SER A 44 11.29 4.53 17.42
C SER A 44 9.79 4.47 17.72
N THR A 45 9.27 5.58 18.23
CA THR A 45 7.85 5.80 18.51
C THR A 45 7.44 7.17 18.02
N GLN A 46 6.15 7.39 17.80
CA GLN A 46 5.59 8.70 17.48
C GLN A 46 4.94 9.29 18.72
N THR A 47 5.12 10.60 18.93
CA THR A 47 4.49 11.28 20.06
C THR A 47 2.98 11.39 19.90
N GLY A 48 2.25 11.23 21.00
CA GLY A 48 0.83 11.54 21.08
C GLY A 48 0.53 13.04 21.17
N VAL A 49 -0.74 13.39 21.42
CA VAL A 49 -1.17 14.78 21.70
C VAL A 49 -0.33 15.34 22.86
N GLU A 50 0.13 16.59 22.74
CA GLU A 50 1.07 17.25 23.67
C GLU A 50 2.50 16.70 23.70
N GLY A 51 2.91 15.87 22.73
CA GLY A 51 4.31 15.47 22.56
C GLY A 51 4.77 14.30 23.44
N ALA A 52 3.85 13.55 24.05
CA ALA A 52 4.18 12.45 24.95
C ALA A 52 4.68 11.19 24.21
N PHE A 53 5.69 10.49 24.75
CA PHE A 53 6.22 9.23 24.22
C PHE A 53 6.53 8.21 25.33
N CYS A 54 6.61 6.92 24.96
CA CYS A 54 6.93 5.83 25.87
C CYS A 54 7.73 4.72 25.16
N PHE A 55 8.76 4.21 25.84
CA PHE A 55 9.45 2.96 25.52
C PHE A 55 9.37 2.00 26.70
N VAL A 56 8.92 0.77 26.43
CA VAL A 56 8.78 -0.29 27.44
C VAL A 56 9.74 -1.44 27.17
N ASN A 57 9.93 -2.29 28.19
CA ASN A 57 10.81 -3.46 28.16
C ASN A 57 12.31 -3.13 27.97
N LEU A 58 12.77 -1.98 28.45
CA LEU A 58 14.16 -1.55 28.33
C LEU A 58 15.07 -2.32 29.30
N SER A 59 16.24 -2.72 28.82
CA SER A 59 17.30 -3.30 29.66
C SER A 59 18.04 -2.22 30.45
N ALA A 60 18.77 -2.58 31.52
CA ALA A 60 19.65 -1.62 32.19
C ALA A 60 20.73 -1.09 31.21
N GLY A 61 21.02 0.20 31.23
CA GLY A 61 22.08 0.81 30.42
C GLY A 61 21.85 2.30 30.16
N ILE A 62 22.70 2.88 29.33
CA ILE A 62 22.64 4.30 28.97
C ILE A 62 21.98 4.43 27.60
N TYR A 63 20.87 5.15 27.53
CA TYR A 63 20.09 5.39 26.32
C TYR A 63 20.25 6.82 25.83
N THR A 64 20.44 6.99 24.53
CA THR A 64 20.35 8.29 23.86
C THR A 64 19.06 8.33 23.06
N LEU A 65 18.17 9.25 23.44
CA LEU A 65 16.89 9.48 22.80
C LEU A 65 16.98 10.73 21.94
N THR A 66 16.60 10.63 20.67
CA THR A 66 16.60 11.76 19.74
C THR A 66 15.17 11.98 19.23
N ALA A 67 14.65 13.19 19.44
CA ALA A 67 13.41 13.66 18.85
C ALA A 67 13.72 14.45 17.58
N TYR A 68 13.00 14.18 16.49
CA TYR A 68 13.14 14.91 15.23
C TYR A 68 11.82 15.06 14.48
N ILE A 69 11.71 16.14 13.69
CA ILE A 69 10.56 16.42 12.82
C ILE A 69 11.03 16.96 11.46
N GLU A 70 10.40 16.49 10.38
CA GLU A 70 10.45 17.10 9.05
C GLU A 70 9.12 17.77 8.78
N SER A 71 9.13 19.10 8.68
CA SER A 71 7.93 19.86 8.34
C SER A 71 8.22 20.80 7.17
N GLY A 72 7.20 21.07 6.35
CA GLY A 72 7.27 22.09 5.30
C GLY A 72 7.53 23.52 5.80
N ARG A 73 7.70 23.73 7.11
CA ARG A 73 8.07 25.00 7.76
C ARG A 73 9.45 24.99 8.43
N GLY A 74 10.23 23.92 8.29
CA GLY A 74 11.58 23.77 8.84
C GLY A 74 11.79 22.46 9.63
N ASN A 75 13.05 22.02 9.76
CA ASN A 75 13.45 20.82 10.50
C ASN A 75 13.74 21.18 11.96
N ALA A 76 13.44 20.31 12.92
CA ALA A 76 13.87 20.48 14.31
C ALA A 76 14.42 19.17 14.89
N LEU A 77 15.44 19.27 15.74
CA LEU A 77 16.13 18.12 16.33
C LEU A 77 16.50 18.43 17.79
N GLY A 78 16.41 17.42 18.66
CA GLY A 78 16.84 17.50 20.05
C GLY A 78 17.21 16.11 20.58
N THR A 79 18.23 16.03 21.42
CA THR A 79 18.74 14.76 21.96
C THR A 79 18.91 14.85 23.47
N ILE A 80 18.59 13.77 24.17
CA ILE A 80 18.87 13.59 25.60
C ILE A 80 19.49 12.22 25.86
N THR A 81 20.38 12.14 26.83
CA THR A 81 20.92 10.86 27.32
C THR A 81 20.36 10.56 28.70
N VAL A 82 19.86 9.34 28.87
CA VAL A 82 19.18 8.86 30.07
C VAL A 82 19.87 7.57 30.52
N THR A 83 20.23 7.48 31.80
CA THR A 83 20.83 6.26 32.37
C THR A 83 19.76 5.50 33.13
N LEU A 84 19.51 4.25 32.75
CA LEU A 84 18.49 3.38 33.31
C LEU A 84 19.14 2.19 34.03
N GLY A 85 18.88 2.03 35.32
CA GLY A 85 19.24 0.86 36.12
C GLY A 85 18.38 -0.36 35.79
N GLU A 86 18.71 -1.50 36.39
CA GLU A 86 17.96 -2.76 36.19
C GLU A 86 16.55 -2.64 36.79
N GLY A 87 15.53 -2.67 35.92
CA GLY A 87 14.14 -2.46 36.31
C GLY A 87 13.76 -1.01 36.64
N GLU A 88 14.64 -0.04 36.36
CA GLU A 88 14.37 1.37 36.64
C GLU A 88 13.35 1.94 35.65
N HIS A 89 12.44 2.78 36.15
CA HIS A 89 11.48 3.53 35.35
C HIS A 89 11.79 5.02 35.49
N ILE A 90 12.05 5.69 34.37
CA ILE A 90 12.33 7.12 34.34
C ILE A 90 11.13 7.85 33.73
N GLU A 91 10.46 8.61 34.57
CA GLU A 91 9.31 9.44 34.21
C GLU A 91 9.74 10.89 33.93
N CYS A 92 8.96 11.61 33.11
CA CYS A 92 9.11 13.04 32.84
C CYS A 92 10.41 13.44 32.11
N VAL A 93 10.92 12.60 31.20
CA VAL A 93 12.05 12.98 30.33
C VAL A 93 11.61 14.04 29.33
N THR A 94 12.13 15.27 29.44
CA THR A 94 11.85 16.32 28.45
C THR A 94 12.93 16.37 27.38
N ILE A 95 12.55 16.16 26.11
CA ILE A 95 13.42 16.36 24.95
C ILE A 95 13.07 17.70 24.30
N ASN A 96 13.96 18.67 24.39
CA ASN A 96 13.78 19.99 23.76
C ASN A 96 14.41 19.98 22.37
N ALA A 97 13.58 19.99 21.32
CA ALA A 97 14.02 20.06 19.93
C ALA A 97 13.95 21.50 19.40
N SER A 98 15.00 21.94 18.70
CA SER A 98 15.09 23.28 18.13
C SER A 98 15.41 23.22 16.64
N VAL A 99 14.89 24.20 15.90
CA VAL A 99 15.17 24.38 14.47
C VAL A 99 16.65 24.69 14.22
N ASP A 100 17.31 25.34 15.17
CA ASP A 100 18.74 25.70 15.06
C ASP A 100 19.69 24.49 15.14
N GLN A 101 19.20 23.33 15.59
CA GLN A 101 19.99 22.10 15.80
C GLN A 101 19.81 21.06 14.69
N ALA A 102 18.93 21.31 13.72
CA ALA A 102 18.57 20.36 12.66
C ALA A 102 19.18 20.78 11.31
N THR A 103 20.43 20.38 11.06
CA THR A 103 20.95 20.36 9.68
C THR A 103 20.48 19.09 8.98
N GLU A 104 20.44 19.11 7.65
CA GLU A 104 20.07 17.93 6.84
C GLU A 104 21.01 16.74 7.13
N GLU A 105 22.27 17.03 7.44
CA GLU A 105 23.28 16.05 7.81
C GLU A 105 23.06 15.44 9.21
N THR A 106 22.67 16.25 10.21
CA THR A 106 22.36 15.74 11.58
C THR A 106 21.04 14.98 11.64
N LEU A 107 20.08 15.34 10.78
CA LEU A 107 18.80 14.66 10.64
C LEU A 107 18.96 13.29 9.98
N ASN A 108 19.75 13.21 8.91
CA ASN A 108 20.08 11.93 8.26
C ASN A 108 20.93 11.03 9.18
N ALA A 109 21.84 11.60 9.98
CA ALA A 109 22.59 10.85 10.98
C ALA A 109 21.69 10.28 12.09
N ALA A 110 20.66 11.00 12.53
CA ALA A 110 19.70 10.50 13.51
C ALA A 110 18.78 9.39 12.93
N LYS A 111 18.37 9.52 11.67
CA LYS A 111 17.57 8.52 10.95
C LYS A 111 18.33 7.21 10.70
N ASN A 112 19.64 7.30 10.44
CA ASN A 112 20.50 6.17 10.09
C ASN A 112 21.34 5.64 11.27
N ALA A 113 21.05 6.06 12.51
CA ALA A 113 21.79 5.61 13.68
C ALA A 113 21.53 4.12 13.97
N THR A 114 22.55 3.27 13.82
CA THR A 114 22.47 1.83 14.12
C THR A 114 22.85 1.54 15.57
N GLY A 115 21.97 0.89 16.33
CA GLY A 115 22.27 0.32 17.66
C GLY A 115 22.55 -1.18 17.57
N SER A 116 23.52 -1.69 18.35
CA SER A 116 23.83 -3.13 18.44
C SER A 116 23.19 -3.75 19.69
N TYR A 117 22.49 -4.89 19.56
CA TYR A 117 21.89 -5.61 20.70
C TYR A 117 21.77 -7.14 20.47
N ASN A 118 21.57 -7.90 21.56
CA ASN A 118 21.65 -9.38 21.66
C ASN A 118 20.25 -10.05 21.64
N SER A 119 20.07 -11.26 21.10
CA SER A 119 18.77 -11.92 20.83
C SER A 119 18.55 -13.24 21.60
N SER A 120 17.66 -13.27 22.62
CA SER A 120 17.09 -14.54 23.16
C SER A 120 16.07 -14.35 24.30
N ALA A 121 14.75 -14.41 23.99
CA ALA A 121 13.68 -14.85 24.91
C ALA A 121 12.35 -15.17 24.18
N LEU A 122 11.55 -16.11 24.73
CA LEU A 122 10.29 -16.66 24.19
C LEU A 122 9.05 -15.76 24.46
N SER A 123 8.08 -15.74 23.54
CA SER A 123 6.82 -14.97 23.58
C SER A 123 5.60 -15.75 24.09
N GLY A 124 4.75 -15.13 24.92
CA GLY A 124 3.39 -15.62 25.24
C GLY A 124 2.34 -15.22 24.19
N ILE A 125 1.17 -15.87 24.15
CA ILE A 125 0.15 -15.72 23.07
C ILE A 125 -1.26 -15.24 23.52
N GLY A 126 -1.48 -14.87 24.80
CA GLY A 126 -2.79 -14.43 25.32
C GLY A 126 -3.02 -12.90 25.32
N SER A 127 -4.28 -12.43 25.43
CA SER A 127 -4.58 -10.98 25.50
C SER A 127 -5.81 -10.61 26.34
N ILE A 128 -5.76 -9.47 27.02
CA ILE A 128 -6.91 -8.86 27.73
C ILE A 128 -7.18 -7.47 27.15
N SER A 129 -8.41 -7.19 26.74
CA SER A 129 -8.85 -5.85 26.34
C SER A 129 -10.19 -5.47 26.98
N GLY A 130 -10.40 -4.17 27.20
CA GLY A 130 -11.52 -3.73 28.03
C GLY A 130 -11.71 -2.22 28.08
N ASN A 131 -12.58 -1.79 28.99
CA ASN A 131 -12.97 -0.40 29.17
C ASN A 131 -13.00 -0.02 30.67
N ALA A 132 -12.26 1.01 31.06
CA ALA A 132 -12.29 1.59 32.39
C ALA A 132 -13.25 2.79 32.43
N ARG A 133 -14.14 2.81 33.42
CA ARG A 133 -15.19 3.84 33.54
C ARG A 133 -15.22 4.45 34.94
N ILE A 134 -15.42 5.76 35.01
CA ILE A 134 -15.55 6.51 36.27
C ILE A 134 -17.02 6.88 36.48
N LEU A 135 -17.51 6.74 37.71
CA LEU A 135 -18.86 7.17 38.08
C LEU A 135 -18.95 8.72 38.07
N MET A 136 -19.78 9.26 37.17
CA MET A 136 -20.08 10.69 37.07
C MET A 136 -21.59 10.92 37.18
N GLY A 137 -22.06 11.39 38.33
CA GLY A 137 -23.51 11.47 38.61
C GLY A 137 -24.11 10.05 38.76
N PRO A 138 -25.26 9.73 38.13
CA PRO A 138 -25.83 8.38 38.19
C PRO A 138 -25.23 7.38 37.18
N ASN A 139 -24.32 7.82 36.29
CA ASN A 139 -23.84 7.02 35.16
C ASN A 139 -22.32 6.81 35.19
N TYR A 140 -21.84 5.67 34.71
CA TYR A 140 -20.41 5.42 34.48
C TYR A 140 -20.00 5.89 33.09
N VAL A 141 -18.95 6.69 33.01
CA VAL A 141 -18.44 7.26 31.75
C VAL A 141 -16.99 6.79 31.57
N GLY A 142 -16.67 6.29 30.37
CA GLY A 142 -15.29 5.94 30.01
C GLY A 142 -14.48 7.19 29.67
N ILE A 143 -13.30 7.34 30.27
CA ILE A 143 -12.47 8.54 30.17
C ILE A 143 -11.06 8.13 29.74
N SER A 144 -10.45 8.91 28.83
CA SER A 144 -9.04 8.75 28.46
C SER A 144 -8.14 9.14 29.64
N GLY A 145 -6.96 8.52 29.75
CA GLY A 145 -5.97 8.88 30.77
C GLY A 145 -6.12 8.15 32.09
N ILE A 146 -6.95 7.11 32.18
CA ILE A 146 -7.03 6.21 33.35
C ILE A 146 -5.88 5.21 33.26
N THR A 147 -5.09 5.07 34.32
CA THR A 147 -4.06 4.02 34.40
C THR A 147 -4.71 2.71 34.84
N VAL A 148 -4.54 1.64 34.06
CA VAL A 148 -4.97 0.28 34.39
C VAL A 148 -3.74 -0.60 34.54
N LEU A 149 -3.66 -1.38 35.62
CA LEU A 149 -2.51 -2.23 35.94
C LEU A 149 -2.92 -3.64 36.35
N ILE A 150 -2.03 -4.62 36.19
CA ILE A 150 -2.24 -6.01 36.62
C ILE A 150 -1.71 -6.21 38.05
N THR A 151 -2.58 -6.30 39.04
CA THR A 151 -2.25 -6.40 40.47
C THR A 151 -2.17 -7.82 41.04
N GLY A 152 -2.49 -8.87 40.28
CA GLY A 152 -2.38 -10.26 40.77
C GLY A 152 -2.35 -11.34 39.68
N TYR A 153 -1.67 -12.47 39.94
CA TYR A 153 -1.61 -13.71 39.14
C TYR A 153 -1.62 -14.97 40.05
N GLU A 154 -2.55 -15.91 39.82
CA GLU A 154 -2.65 -17.23 40.52
C GLU A 154 -2.68 -17.21 42.07
N ASP A 155 -3.44 -16.29 42.68
CA ASP A 155 -3.80 -16.30 44.12
C ASP A 155 -2.66 -16.43 45.17
N SER A 156 -1.38 -16.20 44.82
CA SER A 156 -0.27 -16.20 45.79
C SER A 156 0.27 -14.79 46.04
N LEU A 157 0.03 -14.25 47.24
CA LEU A 157 0.56 -12.96 47.72
C LEU A 157 1.34 -13.11 49.04
N GLU A 158 1.94 -14.27 49.31
CA GLU A 158 2.71 -14.47 50.54
C GLU A 158 4.08 -15.13 50.29
N ASP A 159 5.09 -14.45 50.85
CA ASP A 159 6.53 -14.70 50.91
C ASP A 159 7.40 -14.32 49.71
N TYR A 160 8.49 -13.61 50.06
CA TYR A 160 9.57 -13.01 49.25
C TYR A 160 9.43 -11.51 48.94
N ALA A 161 10.01 -10.69 49.82
CA ALA A 161 10.17 -9.25 49.68
C ALA A 161 11.32 -8.90 48.72
N TYR A 162 11.01 -8.51 47.47
CA TYR A 162 11.82 -7.64 46.60
C TYR A 162 10.85 -6.90 45.64
N GLN A 163 10.93 -5.57 45.58
CA GLN A 163 9.92 -4.67 44.98
C GLN A 163 10.20 -4.39 43.49
N GLU A 164 9.21 -4.62 42.61
CA GLU A 164 9.12 -4.10 41.24
C GLU A 164 7.64 -3.76 40.90
N SER A 165 7.41 -2.91 39.89
CA SER A 165 6.07 -2.43 39.50
C SER A 165 5.31 -3.35 38.55
N ALA A 166 3.97 -3.39 38.71
CA ALA A 166 3.07 -4.18 37.87
C ALA A 166 3.00 -3.66 36.41
N PRO A 167 2.74 -4.53 35.41
CA PRO A 167 2.45 -4.09 34.05
C PRO A 167 1.26 -3.12 34.00
N THR A 168 1.41 -1.98 33.34
CA THR A 168 0.38 -0.93 33.25
C THR A 168 0.10 -0.50 31.82
N THR A 169 -1.09 0.05 31.58
CA THR A 169 -1.50 0.71 30.34
C THR A 169 -2.38 1.91 30.68
N THR A 170 -2.53 2.85 29.75
CA THR A 170 -3.38 4.03 29.95
C THR A 170 -4.53 4.02 28.95
N THR A 171 -5.73 4.35 29.41
CA THR A 171 -6.90 4.32 28.54
C THR A 171 -6.86 5.41 27.47
N CYS A 172 -7.32 5.07 26.26
CA CYS A 172 -7.56 6.03 25.19
C CYS A 172 -8.97 6.64 25.27
N GLU A 173 -9.37 7.44 24.27
CA GLU A 173 -10.67 8.11 24.22
C GLU A 173 -11.84 7.12 24.41
N GLY A 174 -12.74 7.44 25.34
CA GLY A 174 -13.84 6.54 25.72
C GLY A 174 -13.47 5.47 26.74
N GLY A 175 -12.24 5.43 27.26
CA GLY A 175 -11.83 4.59 28.39
C GLY A 175 -11.26 3.22 28.04
N TYR A 176 -10.88 2.96 26.79
CA TYR A 176 -10.46 1.62 26.34
C TYR A 176 -8.97 1.32 26.59
N PHE A 177 -8.64 0.06 26.88
CA PHE A 177 -7.27 -0.42 27.12
C PHE A 177 -7.03 -1.84 26.59
N ARG A 178 -5.76 -2.23 26.41
CA ARG A 178 -5.35 -3.59 25.98
C ARG A 178 -3.99 -4.01 26.56
N PHE A 179 -3.89 -5.29 26.90
CA PHE A 179 -2.68 -6.04 27.25
C PHE A 179 -2.52 -7.23 26.29
N MET A 180 -1.29 -7.47 25.81
CA MET A 180 -0.94 -8.52 24.85
C MET A 180 0.11 -9.48 25.42
N ASN A 181 0.23 -10.66 24.80
CA ASN A 181 1.22 -11.70 25.10
C ASN A 181 1.19 -12.23 26.55
N LEU A 182 -0.01 -12.27 27.14
CA LEU A 182 -0.22 -12.76 28.51
C LEU A 182 -0.18 -14.30 28.57
N PRO A 183 0.49 -14.89 29.58
CA PRO A 183 0.42 -16.31 29.84
C PRO A 183 -0.93 -16.76 30.44
N THR A 184 -1.07 -18.06 30.66
CA THR A 184 -2.25 -18.68 31.26
C THR A 184 -2.33 -18.47 32.78
N GLY A 185 -3.32 -17.76 33.32
CA GLY A 185 -3.55 -17.73 34.77
C GLY A 185 -4.63 -16.72 35.25
N ASN A 186 -4.81 -16.57 36.56
CA ASN A 186 -5.85 -15.70 37.14
C ASN A 186 -5.36 -14.26 37.35
N TYR A 187 -5.86 -13.29 36.59
CA TYR A 187 -5.44 -11.89 36.63
C TYR A 187 -6.36 -11.01 37.47
N THR A 188 -5.80 -10.10 38.28
CA THR A 188 -6.55 -8.95 38.83
C THR A 188 -6.09 -7.67 38.14
N LEU A 189 -7.01 -6.87 37.62
CA LEU A 189 -6.76 -5.54 37.08
C LEU A 189 -7.22 -4.48 38.07
N THR A 190 -6.39 -3.44 38.27
CA THR A 190 -6.69 -2.26 39.08
C THR A 190 -6.59 -1.01 38.22
N GLY A 191 -7.67 -0.26 38.11
CA GLY A 191 -7.69 1.05 37.47
C GLY A 191 -7.65 2.17 38.50
N TYR A 192 -6.86 3.21 38.26
CA TYR A 192 -6.91 4.46 39.04
C TYR A 192 -6.83 5.69 38.15
N ALA A 193 -7.47 6.77 38.60
CA ALA A 193 -7.45 8.07 37.94
C ALA A 193 -7.14 9.17 38.96
N ALA A 194 -6.24 10.08 38.59
CA ALA A 194 -5.92 11.30 39.34
C ALA A 194 -5.76 12.45 38.36
N GLY A 195 -6.74 13.35 38.31
CA GLY A 195 -6.70 14.50 37.41
C GLY A 195 -7.93 15.39 37.52
N GLU A 196 -7.87 16.57 36.92
CA GLU A 196 -9.01 17.47 36.83
C GLU A 196 -10.07 16.89 35.89
N ASN A 197 -11.31 16.79 36.36
CA ASN A 197 -12.43 16.42 35.50
C ASN A 197 -12.72 17.56 34.49
N PRO A 198 -13.60 17.35 33.49
CA PRO A 198 -13.93 18.37 32.48
C PRO A 198 -14.53 19.69 33.02
N MET A 199 -14.79 19.77 34.33
CA MET A 199 -15.23 20.98 35.04
C MET A 199 -14.11 21.66 35.86
N GLY A 200 -12.86 21.21 35.73
CA GLY A 200 -11.69 21.79 36.42
C GLY A 200 -11.61 21.42 37.90
N VAL A 201 -12.18 20.29 38.33
CA VAL A 201 -12.13 19.80 39.72
C VAL A 201 -11.34 18.51 39.77
N MET A 202 -10.29 18.47 40.61
CA MET A 202 -9.49 17.27 40.87
C MET A 202 -10.37 16.14 41.39
N SER A 203 -10.42 15.03 40.67
CA SER A 203 -11.18 13.84 41.01
C SER A 203 -10.25 12.63 41.11
N TYR A 204 -10.34 11.89 42.21
CA TYR A 204 -9.61 10.65 42.45
C TYR A 204 -10.59 9.49 42.39
N ALA A 205 -10.24 8.41 41.70
CA ALA A 205 -11.10 7.22 41.62
C ALA A 205 -10.27 5.94 41.45
N VAL A 206 -10.74 4.83 42.00
CA VAL A 206 -10.07 3.51 41.96
C VAL A 206 -11.11 2.39 41.76
N GLY A 207 -10.73 1.33 41.04
CA GLY A 207 -11.57 0.16 40.81
C GLY A 207 -10.79 -1.11 40.47
N ASN A 208 -11.30 -2.28 40.84
CA ASN A 208 -10.64 -3.58 40.61
C ASN A 208 -11.56 -4.59 39.92
N VAL A 209 -10.99 -5.49 39.11
CA VAL A 209 -11.70 -6.64 38.53
C VAL A 209 -10.76 -7.85 38.45
N THR A 210 -11.25 -9.03 38.81
CA THR A 210 -10.47 -10.29 38.76
C THR A 210 -11.07 -11.23 37.72
N LEU A 211 -10.20 -11.92 36.97
CA LEU A 211 -10.51 -12.73 35.80
C LEU A 211 -9.64 -13.99 35.79
N ALA A 212 -10.16 -15.10 35.28
CA ALA A 212 -9.39 -16.33 35.06
C ALA A 212 -9.04 -16.47 33.56
N PHE A 213 -7.86 -17.01 33.26
CA PHE A 213 -7.33 -17.14 31.89
C PHE A 213 -6.72 -18.52 31.65
N SER A 214 -7.11 -19.20 30.57
CA SER A 214 -6.54 -20.47 30.09
C SER A 214 -5.54 -20.23 28.93
N GLU A 215 -4.81 -21.26 28.50
CA GLU A 215 -3.84 -21.12 27.40
C GLU A 215 -4.53 -20.79 26.08
N GLY A 216 -4.21 -19.62 25.52
CA GLY A 216 -4.82 -19.10 24.30
C GLY A 216 -6.17 -18.39 24.50
N ASP A 217 -6.65 -18.23 25.74
CA ASP A 217 -7.88 -17.47 26.01
C ASP A 217 -7.72 -15.99 25.59
N LYS A 218 -8.84 -15.32 25.34
CA LYS A 218 -8.92 -13.88 25.01
C LYS A 218 -10.15 -13.28 25.70
N ASN A 219 -9.97 -12.20 26.45
CA ASN A 219 -11.07 -11.55 27.17
C ASN A 219 -11.18 -10.07 26.74
N ASP A 220 -12.19 -9.77 25.91
CA ASP A 220 -12.26 -8.52 25.13
C ASP A 220 -13.33 -7.52 25.64
N ASP A 221 -13.89 -7.75 26.83
CA ASP A 221 -15.01 -6.95 27.35
C ASP A 221 -14.91 -6.64 28.86
N VAL A 222 -13.67 -6.56 29.34
CA VAL A 222 -13.42 -6.35 30.77
C VAL A 222 -13.77 -4.92 31.16
N VAL A 223 -14.74 -4.75 32.07
CA VAL A 223 -15.11 -3.43 32.58
C VAL A 223 -14.48 -3.19 33.95
N VAL A 224 -13.55 -2.23 34.02
CA VAL A 224 -12.99 -1.75 35.29
C VAL A 224 -13.83 -0.56 35.76
N ARG A 225 -14.65 -0.74 36.80
CA ARG A 225 -15.51 0.33 37.34
C ARG A 225 -14.78 1.05 38.47
N LEU A 226 -14.46 2.32 38.25
CA LEU A 226 -13.80 3.18 39.21
C LEU A 226 -14.83 3.95 40.03
N GLU A 227 -14.75 3.82 41.35
CA GLU A 227 -15.55 4.58 42.30
C GLU A 227 -14.78 5.81 42.78
N PRO A 228 -15.45 6.95 43.04
CA PRO A 228 -14.80 8.13 43.60
C PRO A 228 -14.15 7.81 44.95
N CYS A 229 -12.89 8.22 45.11
CA CYS A 229 -12.13 8.07 46.34
C CYS A 229 -11.41 9.38 46.71
N ASP A 230 -10.64 9.36 47.80
CA ASP A 230 -9.72 10.44 48.14
C ASP A 230 -8.32 10.17 47.54
N GLU A 231 -7.43 11.16 47.63
CA GLU A 231 -6.04 11.06 47.15
C GLU A 231 -5.30 9.88 47.77
N ALA A 232 -5.57 9.58 49.06
CA ALA A 232 -5.03 8.44 49.77
C ALA A 232 -5.44 7.09 49.16
N GLY A 233 -6.66 6.97 48.63
CA GLY A 233 -7.13 5.79 47.91
C GLY A 233 -6.36 5.55 46.60
N VAL A 234 -6.08 6.60 45.83
CA VAL A 234 -5.25 6.49 44.61
C VAL A 234 -3.79 6.20 44.97
N ASP A 235 -3.25 6.85 46.00
CA ASP A 235 -1.89 6.59 46.46
C ASP A 235 -1.72 5.16 47.00
N ALA A 236 -2.76 4.58 47.61
CA ALA A 236 -2.78 3.17 47.99
C ALA A 236 -2.80 2.23 46.76
N ALA A 237 -3.54 2.57 45.70
CA ALA A 237 -3.51 1.82 44.44
C ALA A 237 -2.14 1.96 43.72
N ARG A 238 -1.53 3.15 43.75
CA ARG A 238 -0.13 3.37 43.30
C ARG A 238 0.87 2.57 44.14
N ALA A 239 0.63 2.43 45.44
CA ALA A 239 1.47 1.61 46.30
C ALA A 239 1.31 0.10 46.03
N GLN A 240 0.10 -0.36 45.67
CA GLN A 240 -0.12 -1.73 45.17
C GLN A 240 0.60 -1.97 43.83
N ASN A 241 0.62 -0.98 42.93
CA ASN A 241 1.45 -1.05 41.72
C ASN A 241 2.93 -1.31 42.07
N ALA A 242 3.46 -0.71 43.15
CA ALA A 242 4.84 -0.87 43.59
C ALA A 242 5.16 -2.20 44.33
N SER A 243 4.18 -3.10 44.49
CA SER A 243 4.35 -4.35 45.25
C SER A 243 3.82 -5.57 44.49
N TYR A 244 4.50 -5.92 43.40
CA TYR A 244 4.30 -7.19 42.69
C TYR A 244 5.54 -8.08 42.81
N SER A 245 5.35 -9.39 43.02
CA SER A 245 6.44 -10.38 43.05
C SER A 245 6.66 -10.97 41.66
N ASN A 246 7.85 -10.75 41.10
CA ASN A 246 8.17 -11.11 39.71
C ASN A 246 8.48 -12.62 39.56
N ASN A 247 7.76 -13.31 38.67
CA ASN A 247 7.99 -14.73 38.30
C ASN A 247 8.82 -14.92 37.01
N GLY A 248 9.70 -13.99 36.67
CA GLY A 248 10.78 -14.23 35.70
C GLY A 248 10.36 -14.19 34.24
N LEU A 249 9.90 -13.02 33.78
CA LEU A 249 9.69 -12.69 32.35
C LEU A 249 10.50 -11.41 31.99
N GLY A 250 10.86 -11.24 30.70
CA GLY A 250 11.92 -10.38 30.13
C GLY A 250 11.97 -8.87 30.48
N GLY A 251 12.96 -8.17 29.91
CA GLY A 251 13.51 -6.83 30.31
C GLY A 251 12.55 -5.82 30.98
N LYS A 252 13.01 -5.17 32.06
CA LYS A 252 12.13 -4.58 33.10
C LYS A 252 12.07 -3.05 33.22
N GLY A 253 12.77 -2.29 32.39
CA GLY A 253 12.87 -0.82 32.49
C GLY A 253 11.90 -0.05 31.58
N MET A 254 11.59 1.21 31.91
CA MET A 254 10.73 2.10 31.10
C MET A 254 11.30 3.51 31.04
N ILE A 255 11.15 4.17 29.89
CA ILE A 255 11.38 5.62 29.79
C ILE A 255 10.13 6.27 29.21
N THR A 256 9.55 7.22 29.95
CA THR A 256 8.45 8.07 29.49
C THR A 256 8.86 9.54 29.50
N GLY A 257 8.30 10.31 28.57
CA GLY A 257 8.71 11.69 28.41
C GLY A 257 7.85 12.51 27.47
N THR A 258 8.27 13.76 27.28
CA THR A 258 7.64 14.71 26.38
C THR A 258 8.69 15.30 25.45
N ALA A 259 8.47 15.23 24.13
CA ALA A 259 9.23 15.96 23.15
C ALA A 259 8.57 17.33 22.88
N LEU A 260 9.30 18.41 23.14
CA LEU A 260 8.84 19.78 22.97
C LEU A 260 9.63 20.48 21.87
N ILE A 261 8.95 21.19 20.98
CA ILE A 261 9.56 21.86 19.84
C ILE A 261 9.51 23.38 20.04
N HIS A 262 10.64 24.05 19.79
CA HIS A 262 10.77 25.50 19.82
C HIS A 262 10.91 26.10 18.41
N MET A 263 9.84 26.73 17.92
CA MET A 263 9.80 27.44 16.62
C MET A 263 9.83 28.97 16.78
N GLY A 264 10.76 29.49 17.60
CA GLY A 264 10.92 30.92 17.83
C GLY A 264 9.92 31.55 18.83
N GLY A 265 9.37 30.75 19.74
CA GLY A 265 8.32 31.13 20.72
C GLY A 265 8.33 30.22 21.97
N GLN A 266 7.19 29.96 22.63
CA GLN A 266 7.14 28.97 23.71
C GLN A 266 7.32 27.53 23.17
N TYR A 267 7.89 26.64 24.00
CA TYR A 267 8.01 25.21 23.72
C TYR A 267 6.61 24.57 23.67
N LEU A 268 6.31 23.83 22.60
CA LEU A 268 5.03 23.15 22.40
C LEU A 268 5.25 21.68 22.08
N GLY A 269 4.46 20.79 22.69
CA GLY A 269 4.43 19.37 22.32
C GLY A 269 3.61 19.16 21.06
N ILE A 270 4.19 18.50 20.05
CA ILE A 270 3.55 18.26 18.75
C ILE A 270 3.35 16.75 18.61
N ALA A 271 2.14 16.32 18.26
CA ALA A 271 1.85 14.92 17.92
C ALA A 271 2.54 14.52 16.61
N ASN A 272 2.84 13.23 16.44
CA ASN A 272 3.60 12.70 15.29
C ASN A 272 5.05 13.23 15.18
N THR A 273 5.65 13.62 16.32
CA THR A 273 7.09 13.83 16.41
C THR A 273 7.77 12.48 16.59
N SER A 274 8.77 12.18 15.77
CA SER A 274 9.49 10.91 15.89
C SER A 274 10.48 10.98 17.04
N VAL A 275 10.41 10.03 17.96
CA VAL A 275 11.40 9.85 19.04
C VAL A 275 12.04 8.48 18.86
N ALA A 276 13.36 8.45 18.70
CA ALA A 276 14.11 7.23 18.44
C ALA A 276 15.20 6.99 19.48
N ILE A 277 15.46 5.72 19.79
CA ILE A 277 16.66 5.31 20.53
C ILE A 277 17.81 5.25 19.53
N THR A 278 18.63 6.30 19.50
CA THR A 278 19.72 6.46 18.53
C THR A 278 21.05 5.91 19.04
N ALA A 279 21.18 5.65 20.34
CA ALA A 279 22.27 4.87 20.91
C ALA A 279 21.85 4.16 22.21
N TYR A 280 22.42 2.98 22.44
CA TYR A 280 22.32 2.25 23.70
C TYR A 280 23.70 1.73 24.10
N ALA A 281 24.07 1.90 25.36
CA ALA A 281 25.28 1.34 25.96
C ALA A 281 24.90 0.55 27.22
N GLY A 282 24.73 -0.77 27.05
CA GLY A 282 24.45 -1.73 28.11
C GLY A 282 24.53 -3.17 27.60
N ASN A 283 24.27 -4.15 28.46
CA ASN A 283 24.50 -5.57 28.18
C ASN A 283 23.23 -6.38 27.80
N GLY A 284 22.08 -5.72 27.61
CA GLY A 284 20.78 -6.39 27.37
C GLY A 284 20.27 -6.37 25.91
N SER A 285 19.21 -7.14 25.64
CA SER A 285 18.49 -7.21 24.35
C SER A 285 17.55 -6.01 24.14
N LEU A 286 17.38 -5.59 22.89
CA LEU A 286 16.33 -4.63 22.50
C LEU A 286 15.26 -5.25 21.56
N GLU A 287 15.32 -6.54 21.23
CA GLU A 287 14.37 -7.18 20.29
C GLU A 287 12.91 -7.16 20.76
N ALA A 288 12.69 -7.08 22.07
CA ALA A 288 11.36 -7.03 22.69
C ALA A 288 10.92 -5.61 23.11
N VAL A 289 11.67 -4.58 22.72
CA VAL A 289 11.35 -3.17 23.04
C VAL A 289 10.33 -2.67 22.02
N ALA A 290 9.10 -2.45 22.48
CA ALA A 290 8.02 -1.93 21.64
C ALA A 290 7.75 -0.44 21.95
N GLY A 291 7.63 0.37 20.90
CA GLY A 291 6.95 1.67 20.98
C GLY A 291 5.46 1.45 20.76
N VAL A 292 4.64 1.51 21.82
CA VAL A 292 3.19 1.25 21.70
C VAL A 292 2.43 2.57 21.52
N SER A 293 1.88 2.78 20.33
CA SER A 293 0.83 3.79 20.08
C SER A 293 -0.43 3.03 19.67
N LEU A 294 -1.52 3.13 20.45
CA LEU A 294 -2.82 2.54 20.12
C LEU A 294 -3.85 3.65 19.93
N GLU A 295 -4.65 3.56 18.87
CA GLU A 295 -5.80 4.43 18.63
C GLU A 295 -7.11 3.63 18.68
N CYS A 296 -8.23 4.34 18.85
CA CYS A 296 -9.56 3.74 18.83
C CYS A 296 -10.42 4.43 17.76
N ILE A 297 -11.02 3.63 16.87
CA ILE A 297 -12.00 4.12 15.88
C ILE A 297 -13.41 3.67 16.27
N GLU A 298 -14.43 4.36 15.78
CA GLU A 298 -15.78 3.79 15.79
C GLU A 298 -15.76 2.41 15.10
N SER A 299 -16.50 1.46 15.68
CA SER A 299 -16.60 0.10 15.13
C SER A 299 -17.00 0.15 13.64
N PRO A 300 -16.15 -0.35 12.72
CA PRO A 300 -16.55 -0.51 11.33
C PRO A 300 -17.81 -1.36 11.25
N LYS A 301 -18.75 -0.93 10.41
CA LYS A 301 -20.06 -1.56 10.29
C LYS A 301 -20.53 -1.63 8.85
N VAL A 302 -21.36 -2.62 8.57
CA VAL A 302 -22.09 -2.78 7.30
C VAL A 302 -23.54 -3.07 7.56
N ILE A 303 -24.40 -2.72 6.61
CA ILE A 303 -25.84 -3.00 6.67
C ILE A 303 -26.13 -4.04 5.61
N THR A 304 -26.84 -5.11 5.99
CA THR A 304 -27.19 -6.18 5.06
C THR A 304 -28.18 -5.71 3.98
N ASP A 305 -27.99 -6.18 2.74
CA ASP A 305 -28.89 -5.93 1.61
C ASP A 305 -30.21 -6.73 1.69
N GLU A 306 -31.04 -6.65 0.64
CA GLU A 306 -32.31 -7.38 0.51
C GLU A 306 -32.17 -8.91 0.59
N ASN A 307 -30.99 -9.44 0.26
CA ASN A 307 -30.63 -10.85 0.34
C ASN A 307 -29.96 -11.20 1.69
N GLY A 308 -29.97 -10.29 2.67
CA GLY A 308 -29.35 -10.47 3.97
C GLY A 308 -27.82 -10.56 3.90
N PHE A 309 -27.19 -10.21 2.78
CA PHE A 309 -25.76 -10.35 2.55
C PHE A 309 -24.98 -9.20 3.19
N PHE A 310 -23.83 -9.50 3.77
CA PHE A 310 -22.88 -8.51 4.28
C PHE A 310 -21.45 -8.88 3.86
N GLU A 311 -20.59 -7.88 3.70
CA GLU A 311 -19.18 -8.07 3.37
C GLU A 311 -18.29 -6.99 4.00
N PHE A 312 -17.19 -7.41 4.61
CA PHE A 312 -16.09 -6.59 5.07
C PHE A 312 -14.86 -6.82 4.19
N THR A 313 -14.28 -5.77 3.63
CA THR A 313 -13.03 -5.81 2.88
C THR A 313 -11.91 -5.05 3.61
N ASN A 314 -10.68 -5.23 3.14
CA ASN A 314 -9.48 -4.59 3.67
C ASN A 314 -9.19 -4.91 5.15
N LEU A 315 -9.53 -6.12 5.59
CA LEU A 315 -9.29 -6.59 6.96
C LEU A 315 -7.83 -7.05 7.12
N PRO A 316 -7.05 -6.50 8.07
CA PRO A 316 -5.72 -7.03 8.41
C PRO A 316 -5.76 -8.49 8.88
N ALA A 317 -4.64 -9.20 8.79
CA ALA A 317 -4.50 -10.48 9.48
C ALA A 317 -4.78 -10.30 10.99
N GLY A 318 -5.57 -11.20 11.56
CA GLY A 318 -5.91 -11.14 12.97
C GLY A 318 -7.20 -11.85 13.30
N ASN A 319 -7.57 -11.76 14.57
CA ASN A 319 -8.78 -12.38 15.09
C ASN A 319 -9.88 -11.33 15.21
N TYR A 320 -11.04 -11.64 14.65
CA TYR A 320 -12.18 -10.73 14.60
C TYR A 320 -13.39 -11.36 15.29
N THR A 321 -14.09 -10.56 16.09
CA THR A 321 -15.45 -10.87 16.55
C THR A 321 -16.42 -9.93 15.87
N PHE A 322 -17.47 -10.48 15.26
CA PHE A 322 -18.53 -9.73 14.61
C PHE A 322 -19.84 -9.89 15.37
N ILE A 323 -20.63 -8.81 15.43
CA ILE A 323 -21.99 -8.84 16.01
C ILE A 323 -22.97 -8.22 15.02
N ALA A 324 -23.99 -8.97 14.63
CA ALA A 324 -25.09 -8.47 13.84
C ALA A 324 -26.29 -8.13 14.75
N HIS A 325 -26.88 -6.95 14.58
CA HIS A 325 -28.01 -6.46 15.38
C HIS A 325 -29.12 -5.88 14.50
N LYS A 326 -30.37 -6.18 14.87
CA LYS A 326 -31.58 -5.59 14.28
C LYS A 326 -32.60 -5.26 15.36
N TYR A 327 -33.09 -4.03 15.32
CA TYR A 327 -34.22 -3.59 16.15
C TYR A 327 -35.52 -3.66 15.34
N ILE A 328 -36.54 -4.29 15.92
CA ILE A 328 -37.88 -4.40 15.34
C ILE A 328 -38.84 -3.58 16.21
N PRO A 329 -39.32 -2.41 15.75
CA PRO A 329 -40.23 -1.58 16.53
C PRO A 329 -41.59 -2.28 16.71
N SER A 330 -42.20 -2.10 17.88
CA SER A 330 -43.56 -2.60 18.15
C SER A 330 -44.60 -1.81 17.34
N MET A 331 -45.56 -2.51 16.75
CA MET A 331 -46.70 -1.92 16.05
C MET A 331 -47.90 -1.59 16.98
N ALA A 332 -47.82 -1.95 18.27
CA ALA A 332 -48.88 -1.74 19.25
C ALA A 332 -48.48 -0.68 20.31
N PRO A 333 -49.35 0.33 20.60
CA PRO A 333 -49.07 1.34 21.62
C PRO A 333 -48.86 0.70 23.01
N GLY A 334 -47.71 0.93 23.62
CA GLY A 334 -47.37 0.44 24.97
C GLY A 334 -46.63 -0.90 25.02
N MET A 335 -46.35 -1.55 23.88
CA MET A 335 -45.45 -2.71 23.82
C MET A 335 -44.03 -2.29 23.42
N LEU A 336 -43.02 -2.87 24.08
CA LEU A 336 -41.60 -2.63 23.78
C LEU A 336 -41.22 -3.30 22.46
N GLY A 337 -40.33 -2.66 21.67
CA GLY A 337 -39.76 -3.27 20.46
C GLY A 337 -38.84 -4.45 20.79
N ILE A 338 -38.54 -5.27 19.78
CA ILE A 338 -37.77 -6.52 19.93
C ILE A 338 -36.37 -6.29 19.36
N ASN A 339 -35.34 -6.57 20.17
CA ASN A 339 -33.95 -6.62 19.73
C ASN A 339 -33.57 -8.04 19.34
N LYS A 340 -32.86 -8.18 18.21
CA LYS A 340 -32.27 -9.46 17.81
C LYS A 340 -30.79 -9.30 17.52
N THR A 341 -29.97 -10.28 17.96
CA THR A 341 -28.52 -10.31 17.74
C THR A 341 -28.01 -11.69 17.36
N VAL A 342 -26.82 -11.72 16.73
CA VAL A 342 -25.99 -12.93 16.55
C VAL A 342 -24.51 -12.53 16.57
N THR A 343 -23.68 -13.34 17.22
CA THR A 343 -22.23 -13.12 17.36
C THR A 343 -21.46 -14.28 16.73
N PHE A 344 -20.36 -13.98 16.05
CA PHE A 344 -19.43 -15.01 15.55
C PHE A 344 -17.99 -14.48 15.53
N THR A 345 -17.02 -15.37 15.69
CA THR A 345 -15.58 -15.05 15.73
C THR A 345 -14.86 -15.82 14.63
N ILE A 346 -13.82 -15.20 14.07
CA ILE A 346 -12.98 -15.78 13.03
C ILE A 346 -11.51 -15.48 13.29
N GLU A 347 -10.64 -16.31 12.73
CA GLU A 347 -9.21 -16.03 12.56
C GLU A 347 -8.96 -15.81 11.07
N LEU A 348 -8.46 -14.63 10.72
CA LEU A 348 -8.22 -14.23 9.34
C LEU A 348 -6.70 -14.17 9.09
N ARG A 349 -6.24 -14.88 8.06
CA ARG A 349 -4.85 -14.78 7.59
C ARG A 349 -4.70 -13.62 6.61
N GLU A 350 -3.48 -13.15 6.42
CA GLU A 350 -3.19 -12.05 5.50
C GLU A 350 -3.72 -12.37 4.08
N GLY A 351 -4.49 -11.45 3.51
CA GLY A 351 -5.10 -11.60 2.17
C GLY A 351 -6.16 -12.70 2.02
N ALA A 352 -6.58 -13.37 3.10
CA ALA A 352 -7.55 -14.46 3.00
C ALA A 352 -8.99 -13.98 2.81
N HIS A 353 -9.78 -14.76 2.08
CA HIS A 353 -11.24 -14.62 2.00
C HIS A 353 -11.92 -15.67 2.89
N TYR A 354 -12.77 -15.21 3.81
CA TYR A 354 -13.51 -16.06 4.74
C TYR A 354 -15.03 -15.86 4.60
N SER A 355 -15.75 -16.93 4.28
CA SER A 355 -17.23 -16.94 4.31
C SER A 355 -17.74 -17.42 5.67
N ALA A 356 -18.49 -16.57 6.36
CA ALA A 356 -19.16 -16.88 7.61
C ALA A 356 -20.41 -17.76 7.42
N GLY A 357 -20.84 -18.01 6.17
CA GLY A 357 -22.06 -18.75 5.85
C GLY A 357 -23.33 -18.05 6.34
N GLU A 358 -24.38 -18.83 6.58
CA GLU A 358 -25.66 -18.34 7.11
C GLU A 358 -25.62 -18.20 8.64
N ARG A 359 -26.03 -17.03 9.16
CA ARG A 359 -26.09 -16.74 10.61
C ARG A 359 -27.50 -16.32 11.01
N LEU A 360 -28.06 -16.99 12.02
CA LEU A 360 -29.45 -16.79 12.43
C LEU A 360 -29.57 -15.82 13.61
N LEU A 361 -30.36 -14.77 13.44
CA LEU A 361 -30.67 -13.81 14.50
C LEU A 361 -31.53 -14.43 15.62
N SER A 362 -31.11 -14.21 16.86
CA SER A 362 -31.82 -14.62 18.07
C SER A 362 -32.30 -13.42 18.87
N THR A 363 -33.45 -13.53 19.54
CA THR A 363 -33.96 -12.42 20.39
C THR A 363 -33.07 -12.23 21.61
N THR A 364 -32.73 -10.98 21.92
CA THR A 364 -32.01 -10.62 23.15
C THR A 364 -32.84 -9.69 24.02
N GLU A 365 -32.84 -9.94 25.33
CA GLU A 365 -33.46 -9.06 26.35
C GLU A 365 -32.47 -8.03 26.91
N ASP A 366 -31.20 -8.10 26.52
CA ASP A 366 -30.14 -7.22 27.01
C ASP A 366 -30.14 -5.87 26.27
N THR A 367 -31.01 -4.98 26.73
CA THR A 367 -31.17 -3.64 26.15
C THR A 367 -29.99 -2.72 26.40
N GLU A 368 -29.21 -2.96 27.45
CA GLU A 368 -28.03 -2.16 27.80
C GLU A 368 -26.87 -2.50 26.85
N PHE A 369 -26.64 -3.79 26.60
CA PHE A 369 -25.70 -4.28 25.60
C PHE A 369 -26.00 -3.73 24.20
N VAL A 370 -27.27 -3.76 23.77
CA VAL A 370 -27.68 -3.25 22.46
C VAL A 370 -27.45 -1.75 22.34
N ALA A 371 -27.75 -0.97 23.38
CA ALA A 371 -27.52 0.48 23.38
C ALA A 371 -26.02 0.83 23.27
N ALA A 372 -25.14 -0.06 23.76
CA ALA A 372 -23.70 0.12 23.71
C ALA A 372 -23.07 -0.22 22.34
N LEU A 373 -23.70 -1.04 21.50
CA LEU A 373 -23.14 -1.49 20.22
C LEU A 373 -22.80 -0.33 19.26
N SER A 374 -23.66 0.69 19.17
CA SER A 374 -23.44 1.84 18.28
C SER A 374 -22.40 2.84 18.79
N GLN A 375 -21.97 2.72 20.05
CA GLN A 375 -20.99 3.61 20.70
C GLN A 375 -19.64 2.91 20.93
N ARG A 376 -19.52 1.64 20.51
CA ARG A 376 -18.34 0.84 20.74
C ARG A 376 -17.21 1.24 19.79
N LYS A 377 -16.01 1.36 20.35
CA LYS A 377 -14.79 1.61 19.57
C LYS A 377 -13.95 0.34 19.49
N VAL A 378 -13.22 0.19 18.38
CA VAL A 378 -12.28 -0.92 18.15
C VAL A 378 -10.85 -0.38 18.19
N LEU A 379 -9.98 -1.07 18.93
CA LEU A 379 -8.57 -0.73 19.08
C LEU A 379 -7.75 -1.23 17.89
N TYR A 380 -6.84 -0.40 17.39
CA TYR A 380 -5.94 -0.73 16.29
C TYR A 380 -4.60 0.02 16.40
N GLU A 381 -3.64 -0.39 15.59
CA GLU A 381 -2.35 0.28 15.47
C GLU A 381 -2.41 1.36 14.38
N PRO A 382 -2.20 2.65 14.70
CA PRO A 382 -2.35 3.76 13.75
C PRO A 382 -1.34 3.71 12.60
N ASN A 383 -0.18 3.09 12.81
CA ASN A 383 0.87 2.91 11.80
C ASN A 383 0.96 1.46 11.28
N GLY A 384 0.00 0.59 11.61
CA GLY A 384 -0.03 -0.79 11.11
C GLY A 384 -0.33 -0.86 9.61
N SER A 385 0.09 -1.92 8.94
CA SER A 385 -0.24 -2.16 7.54
C SER A 385 -1.77 -2.24 7.34
N ALA A 386 -2.26 -1.70 6.23
CA ALA A 386 -3.64 -1.90 5.81
C ALA A 386 -3.82 -3.34 5.34
N GLY A 387 -4.88 -3.99 5.79
CA GLY A 387 -5.14 -5.38 5.44
C GLY A 387 -5.72 -5.58 4.05
N LYS A 388 -5.66 -6.83 3.58
CA LYS A 388 -6.21 -7.28 2.29
C LYS A 388 -7.30 -8.36 2.42
N GLY A 389 -7.66 -8.75 3.64
CA GLY A 389 -8.60 -9.84 3.90
C GLY A 389 -10.06 -9.45 3.66
N ILE A 390 -10.88 -10.46 3.33
CA ILE A 390 -12.32 -10.32 3.06
C ILE A 390 -13.11 -11.25 3.97
N VAL A 391 -14.20 -10.75 4.56
CA VAL A 391 -15.15 -11.55 5.35
C VAL A 391 -16.57 -11.26 4.92
N ASN A 392 -17.32 -12.28 4.49
CA ASN A 392 -18.72 -12.11 4.07
C ASN A 392 -19.65 -13.21 4.59
N GLY A 393 -20.96 -13.02 4.43
CA GLY A 393 -21.96 -14.02 4.82
C GLY A 393 -23.39 -13.51 4.68
N THR A 394 -24.35 -14.31 5.16
CA THR A 394 -25.78 -14.00 5.07
C THR A 394 -26.42 -14.04 6.45
N ILE A 395 -27.12 -12.97 6.84
CA ILE A 395 -27.91 -12.91 8.08
C ILE A 395 -29.37 -13.29 7.80
N LEU A 396 -29.83 -14.29 8.54
CA LEU A 396 -31.20 -14.79 8.49
C LEU A 396 -31.99 -14.34 9.73
N SER A 397 -33.31 -14.21 9.59
CA SER A 397 -34.22 -14.00 10.71
C SER A 397 -35.43 -14.94 10.62
N VAL A 398 -35.95 -15.37 11.78
CA VAL A 398 -37.19 -16.16 11.86
C VAL A 398 -38.36 -15.25 12.19
N GLY A 399 -39.37 -15.26 11.31
CA GLY A 399 -40.68 -14.63 11.53
C GLY A 399 -41.67 -15.53 12.26
N MET A 400 -42.91 -15.08 12.49
CA MET A 400 -43.97 -15.86 13.18
C MET A 400 -44.30 -17.21 12.54
N GLY A 401 -43.91 -17.44 11.27
CA GLY A 401 -44.11 -18.69 10.55
C GLY A 401 -43.03 -19.77 10.78
N GLY A 402 -41.98 -19.49 11.57
CA GLY A 402 -40.96 -20.49 11.96
C GLY A 402 -39.91 -20.82 10.89
N VAL A 403 -40.00 -20.26 9.68
CA VAL A 403 -39.02 -20.42 8.61
C VAL A 403 -38.00 -19.28 8.66
N ALA A 404 -36.70 -19.62 8.56
CA ALA A 404 -35.63 -18.64 8.46
C ALA A 404 -35.58 -18.06 7.04
N SER A 405 -35.52 -16.74 6.91
CA SER A 405 -35.36 -16.03 5.64
C SER A 405 -34.28 -14.96 5.76
N PRO A 406 -33.64 -14.55 4.65
CA PRO A 406 -32.73 -13.42 4.64
C PRO A 406 -33.35 -12.17 5.25
N SER A 407 -32.51 -11.40 5.95
CA SER A 407 -32.96 -10.23 6.70
C SER A 407 -32.20 -9.00 6.27
N GLU A 408 -32.86 -8.13 5.53
CA GLU A 408 -32.38 -6.79 5.15
C GLU A 408 -32.28 -5.85 6.36
N GLY A 409 -31.38 -4.86 6.27
CA GLY A 409 -31.29 -3.78 7.26
C GLY A 409 -30.75 -4.21 8.63
N VAL A 410 -30.03 -5.33 8.69
CA VAL A 410 -29.29 -5.76 9.88
C VAL A 410 -27.93 -5.07 9.87
N THR A 411 -27.56 -4.41 10.96
CA THR A 411 -26.23 -3.81 11.09
C THR A 411 -25.26 -4.85 11.64
N VAL A 412 -24.20 -5.16 10.90
CA VAL A 412 -23.09 -6.02 11.34
C VAL A 412 -21.92 -5.14 11.73
N TYR A 413 -21.43 -5.30 12.96
CA TYR A 413 -20.34 -4.54 13.56
C TYR A 413 -19.09 -5.42 13.71
N ILE A 414 -17.91 -4.85 13.52
CA ILE A 414 -16.67 -5.42 14.09
C ILE A 414 -16.67 -5.12 15.58
N TYR A 415 -16.92 -6.13 16.39
CA TYR A 415 -17.04 -6.00 17.83
C TYR A 415 -15.67 -5.95 18.52
N THR A 416 -14.74 -6.80 18.08
CA THR A 416 -13.34 -6.82 18.54
C THR A 416 -12.41 -7.20 17.40
N TYR A 417 -11.19 -6.64 17.41
CA TYR A 417 -10.09 -6.99 16.50
C TYR A 417 -8.82 -7.18 17.30
N ASN A 418 -8.13 -8.29 17.09
CA ASN A 418 -6.87 -8.62 17.75
C ASN A 418 -5.85 -9.12 16.73
N GLY A 419 -5.03 -8.20 16.23
CA GLY A 419 -3.97 -8.39 15.25
C GLY A 419 -3.11 -7.14 15.12
N GLU A 420 -2.02 -7.23 14.35
CA GLU A 420 -1.10 -6.13 14.03
C GLU A 420 -1.56 -5.53 12.68
N GLY A 421 -2.02 -4.28 12.67
CA GLY A 421 -2.58 -3.67 11.45
C GLY A 421 -3.58 -2.53 11.68
N ALA A 422 -3.73 -1.66 10.69
CA ALA A 422 -4.63 -0.51 10.75
C ALA A 422 -6.05 -0.85 10.27
N LEU A 423 -7.07 -0.43 11.02
CA LEU A 423 -8.49 -0.63 10.66
C LEU A 423 -9.12 0.55 9.91
N THR A 424 -8.33 1.57 9.57
CA THR A 424 -8.81 2.85 8.98
C THR A 424 -9.32 2.73 7.54
N ARG A 425 -9.15 1.56 6.88
CA ARG A 425 -9.54 1.30 5.48
C ARG A 425 -10.63 0.25 5.32
N ILE A 426 -11.17 -0.27 6.43
CA ILE A 426 -12.27 -1.24 6.38
C ILE A 426 -13.56 -0.50 6.00
N ASN A 427 -14.11 -0.84 4.83
CA ASN A 427 -15.39 -0.37 4.32
C ASN A 427 -15.72 1.10 4.66
N LYS A 428 -15.06 2.04 3.96
CA LYS A 428 -15.77 3.29 3.63
C LYS A 428 -17.01 2.88 2.84
N GLU A 429 -18.16 3.46 3.21
CA GLU A 429 -19.53 3.11 2.80
C GLU A 429 -19.64 2.20 1.57
N VAL A 430 -20.44 1.12 1.66
CA VAL A 430 -20.85 0.31 0.50
C VAL A 430 -21.31 1.27 -0.59
N VAL A 431 -20.45 1.51 -1.58
CA VAL A 431 -20.83 2.25 -2.78
C VAL A 431 -21.90 1.39 -3.40
N SER A 432 -23.16 1.83 -3.32
CA SER A 432 -24.20 1.23 -4.12
C SER A 432 -23.73 1.37 -5.56
N ASN A 433 -23.28 0.29 -6.19
CA ASN A 433 -22.94 0.26 -7.61
C ASN A 433 -24.19 0.42 -8.50
N GLU A 434 -25.33 0.78 -7.91
CA GLU A 434 -26.60 1.01 -8.54
C GLU A 434 -26.75 2.50 -8.88
N PHE A 435 -26.66 2.81 -10.17
CA PHE A 435 -26.76 4.15 -10.73
C PHE A 435 -28.09 4.34 -11.45
N LYS A 436 -28.55 5.58 -11.55
CA LYS A 436 -29.80 5.88 -12.27
C LYS A 436 -29.60 5.68 -13.78
N MET A 437 -30.53 4.99 -14.43
CA MET A 437 -30.48 4.86 -15.89
C MET A 437 -30.39 6.22 -16.59
N PRO A 438 -29.59 6.35 -17.66
CA PRO A 438 -29.49 7.57 -18.44
C PRO A 438 -30.85 8.02 -18.95
N ARG A 439 -31.13 9.32 -18.79
CA ARG A 439 -32.41 9.94 -19.16
C ARG A 439 -32.19 11.31 -19.79
N VAL A 440 -33.10 11.70 -20.66
CA VAL A 440 -33.18 13.04 -21.26
C VAL A 440 -34.62 13.54 -21.27
N ILE A 441 -34.78 14.85 -21.33
CA ILE A 441 -36.08 15.50 -21.49
C ILE A 441 -36.19 15.99 -22.93
N ALA A 442 -37.24 15.58 -23.62
CA ALA A 442 -37.47 15.99 -24.99
C ALA A 442 -37.69 17.50 -25.10
N ASP A 443 -37.13 18.12 -26.15
CA ASP A 443 -37.23 19.57 -26.38
C ASP A 443 -38.63 20.01 -26.88
N ALA A 444 -38.76 21.25 -27.34
CA ALA A 444 -40.03 21.79 -27.83
C ALA A 444 -40.58 21.05 -29.06
N ASP A 445 -39.71 20.45 -29.88
CA ASP A 445 -40.04 19.67 -31.07
C ASP A 445 -40.09 18.16 -30.77
N GLY A 446 -40.11 17.80 -29.49
CA GLY A 446 -40.11 16.42 -29.02
C GLY A 446 -38.81 15.67 -29.32
N ALA A 447 -37.73 16.37 -29.69
CA ALA A 447 -36.47 15.74 -30.04
C ALA A 447 -35.71 15.27 -28.79
N PHE A 448 -35.03 14.13 -28.90
CA PHE A 448 -34.17 13.56 -27.86
C PHE A 448 -32.89 13.00 -28.48
N THR A 449 -31.81 13.01 -27.70
CA THR A 449 -30.52 12.42 -28.10
C THR A 449 -29.87 11.77 -26.88
N PHE A 450 -29.39 10.55 -27.06
CA PHE A 450 -28.41 9.91 -26.19
C PHE A 450 -27.06 9.88 -26.91
N THR A 451 -26.00 10.33 -26.24
CA THR A 451 -24.61 10.27 -26.74
C THR A 451 -23.75 9.39 -25.83
N HIS A 452 -22.60 8.95 -26.36
CA HIS A 452 -21.64 8.09 -25.66
C HIS A 452 -22.25 6.74 -25.21
N LEU A 453 -23.10 6.17 -26.07
CA LEU A 453 -23.69 4.85 -25.83
C LEU A 453 -22.68 3.76 -26.20
N PRO A 454 -22.40 2.79 -25.31
CA PRO A 454 -21.59 1.63 -25.69
C PRO A 454 -22.32 0.73 -26.70
N ALA A 455 -21.59 -0.20 -27.31
CA ALA A 455 -22.21 -1.21 -28.15
C ALA A 455 -23.14 -2.11 -27.31
N GLY A 456 -24.26 -2.53 -27.90
CA GLY A 456 -25.19 -3.48 -27.29
C GLY A 456 -26.64 -3.26 -27.67
N HIS A 457 -27.52 -3.94 -26.94
CA HIS A 457 -28.96 -3.94 -27.18
C HIS A 457 -29.66 -3.00 -26.18
N TYR A 458 -30.42 -2.03 -26.70
CA TYR A 458 -31.06 -0.98 -25.91
C TYR A 458 -32.57 -1.04 -26.00
N THR A 459 -33.24 -0.78 -24.88
CA THR A 459 -34.65 -0.38 -24.86
C THR A 459 -34.77 1.06 -24.38
N VAL A 460 -35.31 1.92 -25.24
CA VAL A 460 -35.59 3.33 -24.98
C VAL A 460 -37.09 3.49 -24.74
N THR A 461 -37.45 4.05 -23.59
CA THR A 461 -38.84 4.31 -23.21
C THR A 461 -39.08 5.80 -23.10
N ALA A 462 -40.19 6.29 -23.67
CA ALA A 462 -40.66 7.65 -23.43
C ALA A 462 -41.98 7.67 -22.67
N LEU A 463 -42.07 8.61 -21.73
CA LEU A 463 -43.27 8.94 -20.97
C LEU A 463 -43.70 10.37 -21.30
N SER A 464 -44.99 10.56 -21.56
CA SER A 464 -45.58 11.90 -21.64
C SER A 464 -45.33 12.70 -20.34
N PRO A 465 -45.41 14.04 -20.37
CA PRO A 465 -45.27 14.87 -19.16
C PRO A 465 -46.22 14.47 -18.02
N SER A 466 -47.41 13.95 -18.36
CA SER A 466 -48.40 13.44 -17.39
C SER A 466 -48.02 12.10 -16.76
N GLY A 467 -47.06 11.38 -17.33
CA GLY A 467 -46.73 9.99 -16.99
C GLY A 467 -47.70 8.94 -17.55
N ILE A 468 -48.84 9.35 -18.13
CA ILE A 468 -49.91 8.41 -18.54
C ILE A 468 -49.59 7.74 -19.87
N ALA A 469 -49.17 8.49 -20.90
CA ALA A 469 -48.88 7.91 -22.21
C ALA A 469 -47.42 7.39 -22.27
N ILE A 470 -47.23 6.19 -22.80
CA ILE A 470 -45.93 5.49 -22.89
C ILE A 470 -45.67 4.96 -24.30
N GLY A 471 -44.40 4.95 -24.71
CA GLY A 471 -43.91 4.31 -25.94
C GLY A 471 -42.52 3.71 -25.73
N ASN A 472 -42.21 2.63 -26.44
CA ASN A 472 -40.93 1.94 -26.38
C ASN A 472 -40.33 1.79 -27.77
N PHE A 473 -39.01 1.82 -27.84
CA PHE A 473 -38.22 1.50 -29.03
C PHE A 473 -37.04 0.63 -28.61
N THR A 474 -36.75 -0.41 -29.38
CA THR A 474 -35.68 -1.35 -29.10
C THR A 474 -34.79 -1.45 -30.32
N THR A 475 -33.47 -1.42 -30.11
CA THR A 475 -32.48 -1.51 -31.19
C THR A 475 -31.17 -2.08 -30.67
N ASP A 476 -30.44 -2.74 -31.55
CA ASP A 476 -29.01 -2.97 -31.39
C ASP A 476 -28.25 -1.74 -31.90
N ILE A 477 -27.09 -1.46 -31.30
CA ILE A 477 -26.15 -0.45 -31.76
C ILE A 477 -24.72 -1.01 -31.69
N GLU A 478 -23.97 -0.85 -32.77
CA GLU A 478 -22.55 -1.21 -32.84
C GLU A 478 -21.67 -0.05 -32.35
N ALA A 479 -20.39 -0.31 -32.10
CA ALA A 479 -19.41 0.73 -31.77
C ALA A 479 -19.31 1.77 -32.90
N ASP A 480 -19.21 3.05 -32.53
CA ASP A 480 -19.22 4.22 -33.43
C ASP A 480 -20.48 4.39 -34.31
N GLU A 481 -21.54 3.62 -34.05
CA GLU A 481 -22.80 3.75 -34.80
C GLU A 481 -23.64 4.95 -34.30
N HIS A 482 -24.29 5.66 -35.23
CA HIS A 482 -25.17 6.78 -34.91
C HIS A 482 -26.55 6.57 -35.54
N ILE A 483 -27.50 6.15 -34.71
CA ILE A 483 -28.89 5.93 -35.14
C ILE A 483 -29.65 7.25 -34.97
N SER A 484 -30.24 7.74 -36.06
CA SER A 484 -30.97 9.00 -36.08
C SER A 484 -32.36 8.85 -36.69
N ASN A 485 -33.20 9.87 -36.51
CA ASN A 485 -34.57 9.93 -37.04
C ASN A 485 -35.53 8.87 -36.49
N ILE A 486 -35.29 8.36 -35.27
CA ILE A 486 -36.20 7.43 -34.60
C ILE A 486 -37.53 8.13 -34.32
N LYS A 487 -38.65 7.47 -34.60
CA LYS A 487 -39.99 7.94 -34.26
C LYS A 487 -40.55 7.11 -33.11
N LEU A 488 -40.49 7.65 -31.90
CA LEU A 488 -40.93 6.96 -30.70
C LEU A 488 -42.38 7.36 -30.38
N LEU A 489 -43.33 6.49 -30.74
CA LEU A 489 -44.76 6.77 -30.68
C LEU A 489 -45.37 6.39 -29.32
N LEU A 490 -46.00 7.36 -28.65
CA LEU A 490 -46.76 7.13 -27.40
C LEU A 490 -48.12 6.48 -27.72
N THR A 491 -48.13 5.16 -27.81
CA THR A 491 -49.32 4.36 -28.19
C THR A 491 -49.94 3.60 -27.01
N GLY A 492 -49.21 3.44 -25.91
CA GLY A 492 -49.66 2.76 -24.70
C GLY A 492 -50.07 3.71 -23.58
N THR A 493 -50.63 3.12 -22.52
CA THR A 493 -50.94 3.81 -21.26
C THR A 493 -50.24 3.13 -20.09
N ALA A 494 -49.53 3.88 -19.27
CA ALA A 494 -48.91 3.44 -18.03
C ALA A 494 -49.74 3.89 -16.82
N ASP A 495 -49.83 3.04 -15.79
CA ASP A 495 -50.36 3.41 -14.49
C ASP A 495 -49.29 4.06 -13.61
N SER A 496 -49.67 4.51 -12.40
CA SER A 496 -48.75 5.18 -11.48
C SER A 496 -47.62 4.27 -11.00
N GLY A 497 -47.88 2.97 -10.83
CA GLY A 497 -46.87 1.98 -10.45
C GLY A 497 -45.80 1.85 -11.53
N THR A 498 -46.21 1.58 -12.77
CA THR A 498 -45.33 1.45 -13.94
C THR A 498 -44.52 2.72 -14.18
N THR A 499 -45.17 3.89 -14.09
CA THR A 499 -44.50 5.20 -14.22
C THR A 499 -43.39 5.37 -13.19
N ASN A 500 -43.64 4.99 -11.93
CA ASN A 500 -42.65 5.08 -10.87
C ASN A 500 -41.50 4.11 -11.08
N THR A 501 -41.78 2.86 -11.50
CA THR A 501 -40.75 1.87 -11.82
C THR A 501 -39.82 2.37 -12.92
N ILE A 502 -40.36 2.95 -14.00
CA ILE A 502 -39.56 3.50 -15.11
C ILE A 502 -38.71 4.69 -14.63
N LYS A 503 -39.29 5.62 -13.87
CA LYS A 503 -38.55 6.82 -13.40
C LYS A 503 -37.39 6.51 -12.45
N ASN A 504 -37.52 5.39 -11.73
CA ASN A 504 -36.56 4.90 -10.75
C ASN A 504 -35.73 3.73 -11.28
N THR A 505 -35.78 3.42 -12.58
CA THR A 505 -34.95 2.37 -13.15
C THR A 505 -33.48 2.72 -12.97
N SER A 506 -32.73 1.73 -12.53
CA SER A 506 -31.32 1.77 -12.22
C SER A 506 -30.56 0.74 -13.05
N TYR A 507 -29.24 0.90 -13.09
CA TYR A 507 -28.32 -0.08 -13.63
C TYR A 507 -27.18 -0.28 -12.65
N ILE A 508 -26.59 -1.46 -12.67
CA ILE A 508 -25.31 -1.68 -12.01
C ILE A 508 -24.22 -1.24 -12.98
N ASN A 509 -23.30 -0.39 -12.53
CA ASN A 509 -22.19 0.02 -13.36
C ASN A 509 -21.43 -1.22 -13.87
N SER A 510 -21.45 -1.42 -15.19
CA SER A 510 -20.78 -2.51 -15.86
C SER A 510 -19.31 -2.19 -16.05
N VAL A 511 -18.46 -3.15 -15.71
CA VAL A 511 -17.05 -3.16 -16.15
C VAL A 511 -17.05 -3.14 -17.67
N GLY A 512 -16.32 -2.23 -18.30
CA GLY A 512 -16.37 -2.07 -19.75
C GLY A 512 -15.92 -0.71 -20.26
N VAL A 513 -15.74 -0.63 -21.58
CA VAL A 513 -15.35 0.60 -22.29
C VAL A 513 -16.55 1.56 -22.35
N TYR A 514 -16.31 2.85 -22.18
CA TYR A 514 -17.31 3.88 -22.43
C TYR A 514 -17.68 3.95 -23.92
N GLY A 515 -18.91 4.34 -24.17
CA GLY A 515 -19.43 4.37 -25.52
C GLY A 515 -19.03 5.59 -26.35
N SER A 516 -19.03 5.42 -27.67
CA SER A 516 -18.91 6.49 -28.67
C SER A 516 -20.19 6.66 -29.51
N SER A 517 -21.14 5.74 -29.41
CA SER A 517 -22.32 5.67 -30.28
C SER A 517 -23.43 6.64 -29.85
N SER A 518 -24.44 6.86 -30.70
CA SER A 518 -25.55 7.77 -30.38
C SER A 518 -26.91 7.29 -30.91
N ILE A 519 -27.98 7.64 -30.19
CA ILE A 519 -29.38 7.38 -30.54
C ILE A 519 -30.14 8.69 -30.47
N SER A 520 -30.73 9.13 -31.58
CA SER A 520 -31.51 10.36 -31.66
C SER A 520 -32.85 10.18 -32.41
N GLY A 521 -33.85 10.95 -32.00
CA GLY A 521 -35.19 10.83 -32.56
C GLY A 521 -36.17 11.86 -32.04
N GLN A 522 -37.46 11.63 -32.31
CA GLN A 522 -38.57 12.45 -31.85
C GLN A 522 -39.64 11.60 -31.14
N VAL A 523 -40.15 12.11 -30.03
CA VAL A 523 -41.31 11.58 -29.32
C VAL A 523 -42.58 12.15 -29.95
N LEU A 524 -43.47 11.27 -30.40
CA LEU A 524 -44.68 11.62 -31.13
C LEU A 524 -45.93 11.00 -30.49
N MET A 525 -47.06 11.70 -30.53
CA MET A 525 -48.36 11.18 -30.08
C MET A 525 -49.40 11.25 -31.20
N HIS A 526 -50.22 10.20 -31.33
CA HIS A 526 -51.34 10.19 -32.27
C HIS A 526 -52.54 10.92 -31.66
N MET A 527 -53.13 11.83 -32.43
CA MET A 527 -54.36 12.54 -32.05
C MET A 527 -55.60 11.66 -32.35
N PRO A 528 -56.77 11.92 -31.72
CA PRO A 528 -58.01 11.15 -31.93
C PRO A 528 -58.47 11.08 -33.41
N PRO A 529 -59.41 10.17 -33.74
CA PRO A 529 -59.69 9.76 -35.12
C PRO A 529 -60.07 10.95 -36.03
N GLY A 530 -59.19 11.29 -36.99
CA GLY A 530 -59.42 12.37 -37.97
C GLY A 530 -58.16 13.17 -38.36
N SER A 531 -57.06 13.06 -37.61
CA SER A 531 -55.75 13.64 -37.95
C SER A 531 -54.83 12.58 -38.58
N SER A 532 -54.23 12.88 -39.74
CA SER A 532 -53.29 11.97 -40.41
C SER A 532 -51.82 12.16 -39.97
N THR A 533 -51.54 13.05 -39.02
CA THR A 533 -50.17 13.43 -38.63
C THR A 533 -49.98 13.37 -37.12
N ALA A 534 -49.08 12.49 -36.66
CA ALA A 534 -48.62 12.44 -35.28
C ALA A 534 -47.94 13.77 -34.90
N GLN A 535 -48.17 14.24 -33.68
CA GLN A 535 -47.65 15.54 -33.18
C GLN A 535 -46.48 15.32 -32.23
N PRO A 536 -45.46 16.19 -32.25
CA PRO A 536 -44.40 16.22 -31.25
C PRO A 536 -44.91 16.35 -29.82
N VAL A 537 -44.22 15.71 -28.89
CA VAL A 537 -44.51 15.78 -27.45
C VAL A 537 -43.36 16.45 -26.72
N SER A 538 -43.53 17.73 -26.40
CA SER A 538 -42.55 18.48 -25.63
C SER A 538 -42.45 17.99 -24.19
N SER A 539 -41.26 18.05 -23.59
CA SER A 539 -41.01 17.69 -22.19
C SER A 539 -41.34 16.23 -21.82
N ALA A 540 -41.40 15.35 -22.82
CA ALA A 540 -41.47 13.91 -22.56
C ALA A 540 -40.17 13.44 -21.89
N LEU A 541 -40.29 12.58 -20.87
CA LEU A 541 -39.13 11.92 -20.28
C LEU A 541 -38.75 10.73 -21.15
N VAL A 542 -37.54 10.73 -21.71
CA VAL A 542 -36.99 9.59 -22.45
C VAL A 542 -35.88 8.97 -21.61
N ILE A 543 -35.95 7.66 -21.37
CA ILE A 543 -35.06 6.95 -20.46
C ILE A 543 -34.69 5.59 -21.04
N LEU A 544 -33.44 5.17 -20.84
CA LEU A 544 -33.03 3.79 -21.11
C LEU A 544 -33.64 2.90 -20.02
N THR A 545 -34.43 1.89 -20.40
CA THR A 545 -35.06 0.97 -19.44
C THR A 545 -34.41 -0.41 -19.43
N SER A 546 -33.60 -0.72 -20.44
CA SER A 546 -32.79 -1.93 -20.51
C SER A 546 -31.58 -1.67 -21.40
N TYR A 547 -30.44 -2.21 -20.97
CA TYR A 547 -29.21 -2.34 -21.74
C TYR A 547 -28.71 -3.78 -21.56
N THR A 548 -28.21 -4.38 -22.64
CA THR A 548 -27.49 -5.65 -22.59
C THR A 548 -26.27 -5.54 -23.48
N GLY A 549 -25.09 -5.57 -22.88
CA GLY A 549 -23.79 -5.45 -23.52
C GLY A 549 -22.68 -5.32 -22.48
N ASP A 550 -21.43 -5.29 -22.94
CA ASP A 550 -20.23 -5.33 -22.10
C ASP A 550 -19.62 -3.93 -21.83
N GLY A 551 -20.30 -2.85 -22.21
CA GLY A 551 -19.79 -1.48 -22.08
C GLY A 551 -20.36 -0.72 -20.88
N ASN A 552 -19.78 0.44 -20.59
CA ASN A 552 -20.12 1.26 -19.42
C ASN A 552 -21.05 2.44 -19.79
N LEU A 553 -22.19 2.56 -19.09
CA LEU A 553 -23.18 3.64 -19.30
C LEU A 553 -22.87 4.95 -18.56
N GLY A 554 -21.81 5.00 -17.75
CA GLY A 554 -21.47 6.09 -16.85
C GLY A 554 -21.09 7.40 -17.53
N SER A 555 -20.72 7.34 -18.81
CA SER A 555 -20.45 8.48 -19.69
C SER A 555 -21.64 8.90 -20.56
N VAL A 556 -22.78 8.19 -20.53
CA VAL A 556 -23.90 8.50 -21.42
C VAL A 556 -24.38 9.93 -21.16
N ASN A 557 -24.42 10.74 -22.22
CA ASN A 557 -24.71 12.18 -22.19
C ASN A 557 -23.71 13.05 -21.42
N LYS A 558 -22.51 12.54 -21.13
CA LYS A 558 -21.41 13.27 -20.51
C LYS A 558 -20.22 13.27 -21.45
N GLU A 559 -19.51 14.39 -21.52
CA GLU A 559 -18.35 14.56 -22.40
C GLU A 559 -17.21 15.16 -21.59
N PRO A 560 -16.54 14.34 -20.75
CA PRO A 560 -15.49 14.86 -19.88
C PRO A 560 -14.32 15.34 -20.72
N LYS A 561 -13.80 16.54 -20.42
CA LYS A 561 -12.67 17.15 -21.11
C LYS A 561 -11.48 17.20 -20.18
N LEU A 562 -10.58 16.24 -20.35
CA LEU A 562 -9.34 16.13 -19.59
C LEU A 562 -8.13 16.56 -20.43
N ALA A 563 -7.23 17.35 -19.83
CA ALA A 563 -5.94 17.70 -20.41
C ALA A 563 -4.79 17.19 -19.54
N PHE A 564 -3.78 16.60 -20.17
CA PHE A 564 -2.56 16.11 -19.52
C PHE A 564 -1.32 16.84 -20.06
N PHE A 565 -0.44 17.28 -19.16
CA PHE A 565 0.84 17.90 -19.48
C PHE A 565 1.99 17.03 -19.00
N MET A 566 2.68 16.41 -19.95
CA MET A 566 3.67 15.36 -19.70
C MET A 566 5.05 15.69 -20.24
N LEU A 567 6.08 15.23 -19.52
CA LEU A 567 7.47 15.40 -19.92
C LEU A 567 7.94 14.30 -20.86
N SER A 568 7.57 13.03 -20.61
CA SER A 568 8.12 11.88 -21.32
C SER A 568 7.14 11.33 -22.36
N ASP A 569 7.67 10.93 -23.51
CA ASP A 569 6.93 10.29 -24.60
C ASP A 569 6.30 8.95 -24.16
N ALA A 570 6.93 8.23 -23.22
CA ALA A 570 6.38 7.00 -22.66
C ALA A 570 5.13 7.24 -21.80
N ASP A 571 5.11 8.33 -21.02
CA ASP A 571 3.93 8.72 -20.23
C ASP A 571 2.78 9.17 -21.16
N ILE A 572 3.11 9.90 -22.23
CA ILE A 572 2.12 10.32 -23.24
C ILE A 572 1.46 9.10 -23.89
N PHE A 573 2.27 8.13 -24.34
CA PHE A 573 1.78 6.87 -24.88
C PHE A 573 0.87 6.14 -23.88
N LEU A 574 1.30 6.01 -22.62
CA LEU A 574 0.57 5.31 -21.59
C LEU A 574 -0.82 5.92 -21.35
N ILE A 575 -0.90 7.25 -21.25
CA ILE A 575 -2.17 7.97 -21.05
C ILE A 575 -3.09 7.81 -22.26
N GLN A 576 -2.57 7.99 -23.48
CA GLN A 576 -3.38 7.86 -24.70
C GLN A 576 -3.92 6.44 -24.87
N ARG A 577 -3.08 5.42 -24.65
CA ARG A 577 -3.49 4.02 -24.72
C ARG A 577 -4.50 3.65 -23.62
N ALA A 578 -4.32 4.16 -22.41
CA ALA A 578 -5.30 3.96 -21.34
C ALA A 578 -6.65 4.63 -21.68
N ALA A 579 -6.61 5.81 -22.29
CA ALA A 579 -7.83 6.52 -22.69
C ALA A 579 -8.58 5.78 -23.81
N GLU A 580 -7.87 5.18 -24.76
CA GLU A 580 -8.44 4.28 -25.77
C GLU A 580 -9.09 3.04 -25.11
N ASN A 581 -8.40 2.39 -24.16
CA ASN A 581 -8.93 1.22 -23.45
C ASN A 581 -10.19 1.54 -22.62
N VAL A 582 -10.26 2.73 -22.02
CA VAL A 582 -11.42 3.16 -21.22
C VAL A 582 -12.52 3.78 -22.10
N GLY A 583 -12.20 4.26 -23.30
CA GLY A 583 -13.14 4.96 -24.19
C GLY A 583 -13.37 6.43 -23.79
N LEU A 584 -12.38 7.07 -23.16
CA LEU A 584 -12.42 8.50 -22.83
C LEU A 584 -11.63 9.33 -23.83
N ASN A 585 -12.16 10.50 -24.19
CA ASN A 585 -11.43 11.47 -24.97
C ASN A 585 -10.54 12.31 -24.05
N VAL A 586 -9.22 12.19 -24.19
CA VAL A 586 -8.24 12.94 -23.41
C VAL A 586 -7.28 13.68 -24.33
N SER A 587 -6.95 14.93 -23.98
CA SER A 587 -5.92 15.70 -24.67
C SER A 587 -4.60 15.56 -23.93
N VAL A 588 -3.54 15.12 -24.61
CA VAL A 588 -2.22 14.95 -24.00
C VAL A 588 -1.21 15.83 -24.71
N TYR A 589 -0.53 16.68 -23.97
CA TYR A 589 0.45 17.64 -24.46
C TYR A 589 1.82 17.35 -23.87
N SER A 590 2.84 17.42 -24.73
CA SER A 590 4.22 17.45 -24.25
C SER A 590 4.52 18.84 -23.67
N ASN A 591 5.18 18.88 -22.51
CA ASN A 591 5.66 20.10 -21.87
C ASN A 591 6.59 20.94 -22.79
N TYR A 592 7.18 20.33 -23.82
CA TYR A 592 8.03 21.01 -24.81
C TYR A 592 7.28 21.46 -26.08
N ARG A 593 6.08 20.94 -26.33
CA ARG A 593 5.33 21.13 -27.58
C ARG A 593 3.89 21.53 -27.28
N VAL A 594 3.72 22.64 -26.56
CA VAL A 594 2.39 23.19 -26.24
C VAL A 594 1.93 24.13 -27.37
N PRO A 595 0.70 23.97 -27.90
CA PRO A 595 0.14 24.89 -28.90
C PRO A 595 0.03 26.33 -28.38
N GLN A 596 0.33 27.32 -29.22
CA GLN A 596 0.35 28.74 -28.82
C GLN A 596 -1.04 29.31 -28.50
N ASP A 597 -2.09 28.75 -29.10
CA ASP A 597 -3.49 29.17 -28.98
C ASP A 597 -4.33 28.22 -28.12
N LEU A 598 -3.67 27.38 -27.31
CA LEU A 598 -4.34 26.41 -26.45
C LEU A 598 -5.22 27.12 -25.41
N ASN A 599 -6.53 26.88 -25.49
CA ASN A 599 -7.50 27.36 -24.50
C ASN A 599 -8.00 26.19 -23.64
N LEU A 600 -7.69 26.21 -22.35
CA LEU A 600 -8.12 25.18 -21.40
C LEU A 600 -9.31 25.59 -20.54
N THR A 601 -9.91 26.78 -20.75
CA THR A 601 -11.02 27.28 -19.90
C THR A 601 -12.32 26.49 -20.02
N THR A 602 -12.42 25.61 -21.02
CA THR A 602 -13.59 24.73 -21.24
C THR A 602 -13.33 23.28 -20.82
N TYR A 603 -12.20 23.00 -20.19
CA TYR A 603 -11.87 21.66 -19.68
C TYR A 603 -12.42 21.48 -18.28
N ASP A 604 -12.75 20.24 -17.92
CA ASP A 604 -13.21 19.90 -16.57
C ASP A 604 -12.01 19.71 -15.63
N LEU A 605 -10.92 19.13 -16.18
CA LEU A 605 -9.72 18.81 -15.42
C LEU A 605 -8.44 18.99 -16.24
N ILE A 606 -7.41 19.52 -15.60
CA ILE A 606 -6.03 19.54 -16.11
C ILE A 606 -5.12 18.81 -15.12
N PHE A 607 -4.32 17.86 -15.62
CA PHE A 607 -3.30 17.15 -14.86
C PHE A 607 -1.91 17.50 -15.42
N ALA A 608 -1.07 18.10 -14.59
CA ALA A 608 0.29 18.48 -14.96
C ALA A 608 1.34 17.76 -14.11
N ASN A 609 2.39 17.26 -14.75
CA ASN A 609 3.45 16.54 -14.06
C ASN A 609 4.84 17.08 -14.45
N ARG A 610 5.78 17.01 -13.49
CA ARG A 610 7.20 17.33 -13.69
C ARG A 610 7.43 18.69 -14.36
N LEU A 611 6.83 19.74 -13.82
CA LEU A 611 7.16 21.13 -14.16
C LEU A 611 8.49 21.55 -13.51
N VAL A 612 9.55 20.80 -13.80
CA VAL A 612 10.84 20.80 -13.06
C VAL A 612 11.76 21.98 -13.39
N THR A 613 11.64 22.56 -14.59
CA THR A 613 12.57 23.59 -15.08
C THR A 613 11.85 24.89 -15.39
N GLU A 614 12.52 26.02 -15.15
CA GLU A 614 12.01 27.36 -15.45
C GLU A 614 11.51 27.53 -16.91
N PRO A 615 12.18 27.02 -17.96
CA PRO A 615 11.66 27.10 -19.32
C PRO A 615 10.30 26.41 -19.53
N ILE A 616 10.08 25.26 -18.87
CA ILE A 616 8.79 24.56 -18.90
C ILE A 616 7.74 25.36 -18.12
N GLN A 617 8.09 25.83 -16.93
CA GLN A 617 7.18 26.59 -16.08
C GLN A 617 6.72 27.88 -16.78
N ASN A 618 7.62 28.61 -17.43
CA ASN A 618 7.31 29.85 -18.17
C ASN A 618 6.31 29.65 -19.31
N VAL A 619 6.16 28.42 -19.82
CA VAL A 619 5.20 28.08 -20.87
C VAL A 619 3.90 27.53 -20.26
N VAL A 620 4.00 26.55 -19.36
CA VAL A 620 2.84 25.80 -18.89
C VAL A 620 2.09 26.51 -17.77
N VAL A 621 2.80 27.09 -16.78
CA VAL A 621 2.17 27.68 -15.59
C VAL A 621 1.19 28.81 -15.93
N PRO A 622 1.49 29.77 -16.85
CA PRO A 622 0.53 30.80 -17.22
C PRO A 622 -0.79 30.24 -17.78
N ILE A 623 -0.74 29.12 -18.51
CA ILE A 623 -1.93 28.46 -19.07
C ILE A 623 -2.76 27.84 -17.94
N LEU A 624 -2.10 27.23 -16.95
CA LEU A 624 -2.76 26.67 -15.76
C LEU A 624 -3.43 27.76 -14.91
N GLU A 625 -2.79 28.92 -14.73
CA GLU A 625 -3.37 30.04 -13.98
C GLU A 625 -4.67 30.55 -14.63
N VAL A 626 -4.68 30.74 -15.95
CA VAL A 626 -5.88 31.15 -16.69
C VAL A 626 -7.02 30.13 -16.52
N ALA A 627 -6.71 28.83 -16.52
CA ALA A 627 -7.71 27.80 -16.29
C ALA A 627 -8.26 27.83 -14.85
N LYS A 628 -7.40 28.02 -13.84
CA LYS A 628 -7.81 28.16 -12.44
C LYS A 628 -8.72 29.36 -12.21
N GLU A 629 -8.46 30.50 -12.87
CA GLU A 629 -9.33 31.68 -12.82
C GLU A 629 -10.75 31.41 -13.36
N HIS A 630 -10.91 30.38 -14.19
CA HIS A 630 -12.19 29.93 -14.73
C HIS A 630 -12.79 28.74 -13.96
N ASN A 631 -12.29 28.44 -12.76
CA ASN A 631 -12.70 27.32 -11.91
C ASN A 631 -12.46 25.92 -12.50
N VAL A 632 -11.48 25.78 -13.40
CA VAL A 632 -11.04 24.46 -13.86
C VAL A 632 -10.24 23.78 -12.74
N SER A 633 -10.49 22.50 -12.52
CA SER A 633 -9.68 21.70 -11.59
C SER A 633 -8.30 21.46 -12.17
N VAL A 634 -7.25 21.81 -11.44
CA VAL A 634 -5.86 21.68 -11.84
C VAL A 634 -5.13 20.85 -10.79
N ILE A 635 -4.75 19.64 -11.18
CA ILE A 635 -3.89 18.75 -10.42
C ILE A 635 -2.46 18.95 -10.92
N CYS A 636 -1.53 19.17 -10.01
CA CYS A 636 -0.11 19.20 -10.33
C CYS A 636 0.71 18.43 -9.29
N THR A 637 1.74 17.70 -9.73
CA THR A 637 2.68 17.04 -8.81
C THR A 637 3.46 18.03 -7.95
N TYR A 638 3.60 19.27 -8.42
CA TYR A 638 4.06 20.42 -7.65
C TYR A 638 2.82 21.18 -7.16
N ALA A 639 2.45 20.92 -5.90
CA ALA A 639 1.17 21.35 -5.33
C ALA A 639 0.95 22.88 -5.44
N GLU A 640 2.03 23.67 -5.47
CA GLU A 640 1.97 25.12 -5.64
C GLU A 640 1.37 25.58 -6.97
N PHE A 641 1.39 24.74 -8.01
CA PHE A 641 0.82 25.07 -9.32
C PHE A 641 -0.61 24.53 -9.51
N GLY A 642 -1.06 23.63 -8.64
CA GLY A 642 -2.43 23.08 -8.63
C GLY A 642 -3.42 23.90 -7.80
N ASN A 643 -4.70 23.56 -7.88
CA ASN A 643 -5.76 24.05 -6.97
C ASN A 643 -6.55 22.92 -6.28
N ILE A 644 -6.14 21.66 -6.48
CA ILE A 644 -6.73 20.49 -5.82
C ILE A 644 -5.82 20.01 -4.69
N ASN A 645 -6.43 19.74 -3.52
CA ASN A 645 -5.71 19.20 -2.37
C ASN A 645 -5.49 17.68 -2.52
N LEU A 646 -4.28 17.28 -2.91
CA LEU A 646 -3.95 15.86 -3.11
C LEU A 646 -4.07 14.99 -1.85
N THR A 647 -4.07 15.57 -0.64
CA THR A 647 -4.28 14.80 0.60
C THR A 647 -5.70 14.26 0.72
N GLU A 648 -6.67 14.89 0.06
CA GLU A 648 -8.06 14.43 -0.02
C GLU A 648 -8.25 13.36 -1.11
N HIS A 649 -7.29 13.22 -2.01
CA HIS A 649 -7.32 12.31 -3.16
C HIS A 649 -6.08 11.40 -3.24
N PRO A 650 -5.83 10.53 -2.23
CA PRO A 650 -4.59 9.76 -2.11
C PRO A 650 -4.36 8.76 -3.26
N TYR A 651 -5.43 8.30 -3.92
CA TYR A 651 -5.31 7.36 -5.04
C TYR A 651 -4.66 7.98 -6.27
N ILE A 652 -4.75 9.31 -6.47
CA ILE A 652 -4.12 9.97 -7.63
C ILE A 652 -2.61 9.68 -7.66
N GLY A 653 -1.94 9.86 -6.52
CA GLY A 653 -0.51 9.62 -6.41
C GLY A 653 -0.13 8.14 -6.58
N GLN A 654 -0.95 7.23 -6.07
CA GLN A 654 -0.71 5.78 -6.14
C GLN A 654 -0.90 5.24 -7.57
N TYR A 655 -1.97 5.67 -8.24
CA TYR A 655 -2.19 5.36 -9.64
C TYR A 655 -1.07 5.88 -10.52
N TRP A 656 -0.76 7.17 -10.38
CA TRP A 656 0.27 7.82 -11.18
C TRP A 656 1.67 7.23 -10.93
N GLY A 657 1.99 6.93 -9.67
CA GLY A 657 3.29 6.40 -9.26
C GLY A 657 3.60 5.01 -9.80
N SER A 658 2.58 4.18 -10.06
CA SER A 658 2.77 2.79 -10.50
C SER A 658 3.22 2.66 -11.96
N ARG A 659 2.88 3.66 -12.80
CA ARG A 659 3.29 3.77 -14.22
C ARG A 659 2.93 2.56 -15.12
N ASP A 660 1.85 1.85 -14.80
CA ASP A 660 1.32 0.76 -15.64
C ASP A 660 -0.06 1.09 -16.23
N ILE A 661 -0.45 0.31 -17.24
CA ILE A 661 -1.68 0.55 -18.01
C ILE A 661 -2.94 0.45 -17.15
N ARG A 662 -3.03 -0.53 -16.25
CA ARG A 662 -4.23 -0.76 -15.44
C ARG A 662 -4.45 0.37 -14.45
N ASN A 663 -3.40 0.83 -13.79
CA ASN A 663 -3.50 1.98 -12.90
C ASN A 663 -3.75 3.28 -13.67
N MET A 664 -3.26 3.41 -14.90
CA MET A 664 -3.58 4.56 -15.73
C MET A 664 -5.06 4.58 -16.13
N GLU A 665 -5.64 3.44 -16.51
CA GLU A 665 -7.07 3.30 -16.79
C GLU A 665 -7.91 3.71 -15.57
N ARG A 666 -7.55 3.18 -14.40
CA ARG A 666 -8.20 3.53 -13.13
C ARG A 666 -8.01 4.99 -12.75
N LEU A 667 -6.86 5.61 -13.04
CA LEU A 667 -6.66 7.05 -12.87
C LEU A 667 -7.65 7.85 -13.72
N LEU A 668 -7.79 7.51 -15.00
CA LEU A 668 -8.70 8.22 -15.90
C LEU A 668 -10.15 8.11 -15.43
N ILE A 669 -10.58 6.92 -14.99
CA ILE A 669 -11.91 6.70 -14.42
C ILE A 669 -12.10 7.50 -13.13
N TYR A 670 -11.13 7.44 -12.21
CA TYR A 670 -11.14 8.20 -10.97
C TYR A 670 -11.30 9.70 -11.23
N LEU A 671 -10.49 10.24 -12.15
CA LEU A 671 -10.53 11.65 -12.52
C LEU A 671 -11.85 12.04 -13.19
N GLY A 672 -12.40 11.16 -14.03
CA GLY A 672 -13.69 11.36 -14.66
C GLY A 672 -14.85 11.39 -13.65
N ILE A 673 -14.84 10.51 -12.65
CA ILE A 673 -15.89 10.43 -11.61
C ILE A 673 -15.79 11.64 -10.67
N GLU A 674 -14.61 11.88 -10.09
CA GLU A 674 -14.42 12.88 -9.04
C GLU A 674 -14.50 14.32 -9.56
N PHE A 675 -14.04 14.58 -10.79
CA PHE A 675 -13.90 15.94 -11.30
C PHE A 675 -14.77 16.24 -12.53
N CYS A 676 -15.19 15.23 -13.29
CA CYS A 676 -15.91 15.43 -14.56
C CYS A 676 -17.37 14.94 -14.52
N GLY A 677 -17.84 14.46 -13.36
CA GLY A 677 -19.22 14.06 -13.13
C GLY A 677 -19.61 12.74 -13.79
N LEU A 678 -18.67 11.88 -14.20
CA LEU A 678 -18.98 10.52 -14.65
C LEU A 678 -19.63 9.70 -13.53
N ASP A 679 -20.49 8.75 -13.91
CA ASP A 679 -21.00 7.77 -12.96
C ASP A 679 -20.12 6.53 -13.02
N GLY A 680 -19.80 5.93 -11.88
CA GLY A 680 -19.05 4.68 -11.84
C GLY A 680 -18.51 4.35 -10.47
N ALA A 681 -17.84 3.21 -10.39
CA ALA A 681 -17.14 2.76 -9.20
C ALA A 681 -15.67 3.14 -9.30
N ILE A 682 -15.13 3.66 -8.20
CA ILE A 682 -13.69 3.89 -8.06
C ILE A 682 -13.09 2.59 -7.54
N GLU A 683 -12.26 1.95 -8.37
CA GLU A 683 -11.44 0.83 -7.92
C GLU A 683 -10.27 1.34 -7.05
N GLU A 684 -9.56 0.44 -6.38
CA GLU A 684 -8.32 0.80 -5.67
C GLU A 684 -7.10 0.68 -6.60
N PRO A 685 -5.98 1.38 -6.32
CA PRO A 685 -4.73 1.20 -7.03
C PRO A 685 -4.21 -0.23 -6.99
N SER A 686 -3.84 -0.75 -8.16
CA SER A 686 -3.15 -2.03 -8.29
C SER A 686 -1.72 -1.88 -7.77
N THR A 687 -1.31 -2.69 -6.81
CA THR A 687 0.08 -2.67 -6.35
C THR A 687 0.96 -3.50 -7.28
N ILE A 688 1.95 -2.86 -7.90
CA ILE A 688 3.02 -3.57 -8.61
C ILE A 688 4.25 -3.64 -7.69
N PRO A 689 4.80 -4.83 -7.46
CA PRO A 689 6.02 -5.02 -6.68
C PRO A 689 7.15 -4.09 -7.11
N ASP A 690 7.96 -3.61 -6.16
CA ASP A 690 9.11 -2.75 -6.46
C ASP A 690 10.24 -3.51 -7.14
N GLU A 691 10.32 -4.82 -6.89
CA GLU A 691 11.16 -5.79 -7.58
C GLU A 691 10.32 -6.97 -8.06
N GLY A 692 10.71 -7.59 -9.18
CA GLY A 692 10.00 -8.78 -9.66
C GLY A 692 10.50 -9.27 -11.01
N ILE A 693 10.04 -10.47 -11.38
CA ILE A 693 10.36 -11.18 -12.61
C ILE A 693 9.23 -10.97 -13.61
N TYR A 694 9.60 -10.60 -14.83
CA TYR A 694 8.71 -10.36 -15.95
C TYR A 694 8.91 -11.44 -17.03
N HIS A 695 7.79 -11.86 -17.62
CA HIS A 695 7.78 -12.60 -18.88
C HIS A 695 6.58 -12.14 -19.72
N PRO A 696 6.69 -12.00 -21.05
CA PRO A 696 5.57 -11.60 -21.91
C PRO A 696 4.38 -12.58 -21.90
N ASP A 697 4.59 -13.81 -21.45
CA ASP A 697 3.56 -14.85 -21.36
C ASP A 697 3.00 -15.06 -19.94
N THR A 698 3.40 -14.24 -18.96
CA THR A 698 2.73 -14.19 -17.65
C THR A 698 1.63 -13.12 -17.65
N ASP A 699 0.59 -13.34 -16.85
CA ASP A 699 -0.51 -12.37 -16.65
C ASP A 699 -0.18 -11.30 -15.59
N ARG A 700 0.93 -11.49 -14.87
CA ARG A 700 1.41 -10.60 -13.81
C ARG A 700 2.93 -10.63 -13.69
N ILE A 701 3.46 -9.68 -12.92
CA ILE A 701 4.82 -9.76 -12.39
C ILE A 701 4.88 -10.82 -11.30
N VAL A 702 5.91 -11.66 -11.35
CA VAL A 702 6.16 -12.71 -10.37
C VAL A 702 7.17 -12.22 -9.33
N GLU A 703 6.84 -12.30 -8.05
CA GLU A 703 7.66 -11.70 -6.97
C GLU A 703 8.83 -12.59 -6.52
N SER A 704 8.76 -13.90 -6.76
CA SER A 704 9.77 -14.85 -6.30
C SER A 704 10.32 -15.72 -7.42
N LEU A 705 11.61 -16.05 -7.33
CA LEU A 705 12.28 -16.96 -8.26
C LEU A 705 11.59 -18.33 -8.29
N ASN A 706 11.26 -18.89 -7.12
CA ASN A 706 10.65 -20.22 -7.02
C ASN A 706 9.31 -20.30 -7.76
N GLU A 707 8.45 -19.30 -7.56
CA GLU A 707 7.17 -19.24 -8.28
C GLU A 707 7.38 -19.10 -9.79
N TYR A 708 8.35 -18.27 -10.20
CA TYR A 708 8.66 -18.09 -11.62
C TYR A 708 9.16 -19.40 -12.25
N LEU A 709 10.08 -20.10 -11.59
CA LEU A 709 10.60 -21.37 -12.08
C LEU A 709 9.53 -22.47 -12.12
N GLU A 710 8.58 -22.49 -11.18
CA GLU A 710 7.43 -23.39 -11.23
C GLU A 710 6.52 -23.09 -12.42
N TRP A 711 6.22 -21.83 -12.68
CA TRP A 711 5.45 -21.41 -13.85
C TRP A 711 6.18 -21.73 -15.16
N HIS A 712 7.48 -21.40 -15.24
CA HIS A 712 8.30 -21.55 -16.44
C HIS A 712 8.51 -23.03 -16.81
N LYS A 713 8.46 -23.96 -15.83
CA LYS A 713 8.44 -25.42 -16.06
C LYS A 713 7.14 -25.96 -16.66
N ASN A 714 6.03 -25.23 -16.56
CA ASN A 714 4.75 -25.71 -17.09
C ASN A 714 4.68 -25.46 -18.59
N ASP A 715 4.46 -26.52 -19.37
CA ASP A 715 4.28 -26.40 -20.82
C ASP A 715 2.88 -25.85 -21.15
N THR A 716 2.82 -24.54 -21.42
CA THR A 716 1.60 -23.86 -21.91
C THR A 716 1.53 -23.84 -23.45
N GLY A 717 2.59 -24.26 -24.14
CA GLY A 717 2.76 -24.15 -25.59
C GLY A 717 3.14 -22.76 -26.11
N HIS A 718 3.29 -21.75 -25.24
CA HIS A 718 3.57 -20.37 -25.63
C HIS A 718 4.97 -19.87 -25.27
N HIS A 719 5.65 -20.54 -24.35
CA HIS A 719 6.99 -20.17 -23.84
C HIS A 719 7.94 -21.37 -23.82
N HIS A 720 9.23 -21.12 -23.60
CA HIS A 720 10.24 -22.16 -23.43
C HIS A 720 10.05 -22.90 -22.11
N VAL A 721 9.91 -24.23 -22.16
CA VAL A 721 9.80 -25.04 -20.94
C VAL A 721 11.14 -25.06 -20.22
N TYR A 722 11.18 -24.47 -19.02
CA TYR A 722 12.37 -24.42 -18.19
C TYR A 722 13.00 -25.81 -18.01
N ASN A 723 14.31 -25.90 -18.25
CA ASN A 723 15.09 -27.08 -17.95
C ASN A 723 16.37 -26.67 -17.21
N PRO A 724 16.61 -27.15 -15.98
CA PRO A 724 17.78 -26.76 -15.20
C PRO A 724 19.13 -27.20 -15.82
N ASN A 725 19.13 -28.06 -16.85
CA ASN A 725 20.34 -28.43 -17.59
C ASN A 725 20.63 -27.51 -18.78
N ASN A 726 19.72 -26.61 -19.12
CA ASN A 726 19.93 -25.61 -20.17
C ASN A 726 20.63 -24.39 -19.57
N GLN A 727 21.35 -23.66 -20.42
CA GLN A 727 21.93 -22.37 -20.04
C GLN A 727 20.81 -21.40 -19.66
N THR A 728 21.03 -20.57 -18.66
CA THR A 728 20.08 -19.58 -18.17
C THR A 728 20.65 -18.17 -18.29
N LEU A 729 20.00 -17.34 -19.10
CA LEU A 729 20.33 -15.92 -19.23
C LEU A 729 19.52 -15.12 -18.21
N GLY A 730 20.20 -14.40 -17.32
CA GLY A 730 19.56 -13.38 -16.51
C GLY A 730 19.57 -12.03 -17.22
N LEU A 731 18.53 -11.24 -17.02
CA LEU A 731 18.34 -9.93 -17.65
C LEU A 731 17.83 -8.96 -16.59
N VAL A 732 18.44 -7.78 -16.49
CA VAL A 732 17.89 -6.69 -15.68
C VAL A 732 17.49 -5.48 -16.52
N PHE A 733 16.35 -4.88 -16.17
CA PHE A 733 15.78 -3.74 -16.89
C PHE A 733 14.98 -2.81 -15.96
N TRP A 734 14.60 -1.63 -16.46
CA TRP A 734 13.84 -0.64 -15.68
C TRP A 734 12.36 -1.00 -15.58
N LYS A 735 11.79 -0.93 -14.37
CA LYS A 735 10.35 -1.16 -14.10
C LYS A 735 9.47 -0.35 -15.03
N GLU A 736 9.85 0.86 -15.38
CA GLU A 736 9.08 1.76 -16.24
C GLU A 736 8.95 1.27 -17.68
N ARG A 737 9.75 0.30 -18.13
CA ARG A 737 9.54 -0.36 -19.42
C ARG A 737 8.28 -1.21 -19.38
N TYR A 738 8.01 -1.83 -18.23
CA TYR A 738 6.78 -2.58 -18.02
C TYR A 738 5.59 -1.61 -17.97
N GLY A 739 4.56 -1.90 -18.76
CA GLY A 739 3.38 -1.06 -18.87
C GLY A 739 3.49 0.12 -19.85
N THR A 740 4.70 0.45 -20.34
CA THR A 740 4.88 1.43 -21.41
C THR A 740 5.12 0.74 -22.75
N GLY A 741 4.98 1.45 -23.87
CA GLY A 741 5.25 0.91 -25.21
C GLY A 741 6.74 0.64 -25.48
N GLU A 742 7.57 0.54 -24.44
CA GLU A 742 9.03 0.46 -24.49
C GLU A 742 9.59 -0.89 -24.03
N ILE A 743 8.73 -1.87 -23.71
CA ILE A 743 9.15 -3.21 -23.25
C ILE A 743 9.79 -4.06 -24.36
N GLY A 744 9.68 -3.66 -25.63
CA GLY A 744 10.07 -4.48 -26.79
C GLY A 744 11.52 -4.95 -26.81
N VAL A 745 12.47 -4.21 -26.20
CA VAL A 745 13.87 -4.67 -26.08
C VAL A 745 13.96 -5.90 -25.17
N VAL A 746 13.26 -5.87 -24.03
CA VAL A 746 13.20 -6.96 -23.05
C VAL A 746 12.52 -8.18 -23.66
N ASP A 747 11.36 -7.97 -24.30
CA ASP A 747 10.63 -9.05 -24.98
C ASP A 747 11.49 -9.73 -26.05
N THR A 748 12.25 -8.95 -26.83
CA THR A 748 13.12 -9.51 -27.88
C THR A 748 14.26 -10.33 -27.26
N PHE A 749 14.87 -9.89 -26.16
CA PHE A 749 15.87 -10.69 -25.44
C PHE A 749 15.32 -12.02 -24.94
N ILE A 750 14.11 -11.99 -24.36
CA ILE A 750 13.41 -13.19 -23.88
C ILE A 750 13.20 -14.15 -25.06
N ARG A 751 12.54 -13.69 -26.13
CA ARG A 751 12.21 -14.55 -27.28
C ARG A 751 13.45 -15.11 -27.98
N GLU A 752 14.49 -14.31 -28.17
CA GLU A 752 15.72 -14.76 -28.82
C GLU A 752 16.51 -15.78 -27.97
N THR A 753 16.43 -15.66 -26.64
CA THR A 753 17.01 -16.63 -25.70
C THR A 753 16.24 -17.96 -25.75
N GLU A 754 14.91 -17.89 -25.63
CA GLU A 754 14.01 -19.04 -25.69
C GLU A 754 14.15 -19.81 -27.02
N ALA A 755 14.26 -19.08 -28.14
CA ALA A 755 14.43 -19.65 -29.48
C ALA A 755 15.73 -20.46 -29.65
N ARG A 756 16.75 -20.17 -28.83
CA ARG A 756 18.02 -20.92 -28.78
C ARG A 756 17.98 -22.08 -27.78
N GLY A 757 16.83 -22.31 -27.15
CA GLY A 757 16.64 -23.38 -26.17
C GLY A 757 17.29 -23.10 -24.82
N ALA A 758 17.58 -21.83 -24.51
CA ALA A 758 18.08 -21.41 -23.21
C ALA A 758 16.92 -20.91 -22.33
N ASN A 759 17.07 -21.04 -21.01
CA ASN A 759 16.18 -20.44 -20.04
C ASN A 759 16.44 -18.93 -19.95
N VAL A 760 15.46 -18.17 -19.48
CA VAL A 760 15.60 -16.74 -19.20
C VAL A 760 14.96 -16.36 -17.87
N ILE A 761 15.60 -15.44 -17.14
CA ILE A 761 15.06 -14.79 -15.94
C ILE A 761 15.22 -13.29 -16.14
N ALA A 762 14.14 -12.57 -16.46
CA ALA A 762 14.17 -11.13 -16.66
C ALA A 762 13.55 -10.43 -15.45
N ALA A 763 14.33 -9.65 -14.71
CA ALA A 763 13.87 -8.98 -13.49
C ALA A 763 14.15 -7.47 -13.50
N TYR A 764 13.41 -6.73 -12.68
CA TYR A 764 13.65 -5.31 -12.43
C TYR A 764 13.74 -5.07 -10.93
N PRO A 765 14.38 -3.97 -10.49
CA PRO A 765 15.12 -2.96 -11.28
C PRO A 765 16.59 -3.35 -11.54
N PRO A 766 17.35 -2.59 -12.36
CA PRO A 766 18.77 -2.89 -12.63
C PRO A 766 19.67 -2.88 -11.39
N TYR A 767 19.24 -2.17 -10.36
CA TYR A 767 19.91 -2.12 -9.05
C TYR A 767 19.95 -3.46 -8.33
N LEU A 768 19.15 -4.45 -8.74
CA LEU A 768 19.23 -5.83 -8.23
C LEU A 768 20.65 -6.39 -8.30
N LEU A 769 21.46 -5.96 -9.27
CA LEU A 769 22.85 -6.40 -9.41
C LEU A 769 23.84 -5.75 -8.42
N PHE A 770 23.47 -4.62 -7.80
CA PHE A 770 24.41 -3.75 -7.09
C PHE A 770 24.00 -3.39 -5.66
N GLU A 771 22.73 -3.48 -5.27
CA GLU A 771 22.28 -3.17 -3.90
C GLU A 771 22.25 -4.40 -3.00
N GLY A 772 22.92 -4.34 -1.86
CA GLY A 772 22.94 -5.44 -0.88
C GLY A 772 21.64 -5.67 -0.12
N ASN A 773 20.73 -4.70 -0.08
CA ASN A 773 19.43 -4.75 0.62
C ASN A 773 18.26 -5.19 -0.28
N MET A 774 18.50 -5.39 -1.58
CA MET A 774 17.50 -5.88 -2.53
C MET A 774 17.45 -7.41 -2.55
N SER A 775 16.39 -7.99 -3.11
CA SER A 775 16.32 -9.45 -3.25
C SER A 775 17.46 -9.98 -4.12
N LYS A 776 17.99 -11.13 -3.72
CA LYS A 776 18.95 -11.90 -4.52
C LYS A 776 18.21 -12.80 -5.51
N ILE A 777 17.37 -12.21 -6.36
CA ILE A 777 16.40 -12.92 -7.21
C ILE A 777 17.04 -13.88 -8.23
N PHE A 778 18.34 -13.73 -8.48
CA PHE A 778 19.13 -14.57 -9.38
C PHE A 778 19.92 -15.65 -8.64
N MET A 779 19.61 -15.91 -7.37
CA MET A 779 20.17 -16.99 -6.56
C MET A 779 19.07 -17.99 -6.19
N ASP A 780 19.37 -19.28 -6.36
CA ASP A 780 18.54 -20.39 -5.91
C ASP A 780 19.32 -21.20 -4.86
N ASP A 781 18.82 -21.27 -3.63
CA ASP A 781 19.46 -21.96 -2.50
C ASP A 781 20.96 -21.61 -2.29
N GLY A 782 21.35 -20.37 -2.59
CA GLY A 782 22.72 -19.86 -2.42
C GLY A 782 23.65 -20.13 -3.60
N GLU A 783 23.16 -20.76 -4.66
CA GLU A 783 23.86 -20.92 -5.94
C GLU A 783 23.27 -19.97 -7.00
N PRO A 784 24.05 -19.51 -7.98
CA PRO A 784 23.52 -18.70 -9.08
C PRO A 784 22.47 -19.48 -9.89
N ALA A 785 21.29 -18.87 -10.07
CA ALA A 785 20.22 -19.40 -10.93
C ALA A 785 20.39 -19.04 -12.41
N VAL A 786 21.46 -18.33 -12.74
CA VAL A 786 21.81 -17.75 -14.04
C VAL A 786 23.27 -18.07 -14.36
N ASP A 787 23.61 -18.14 -15.64
CA ASP A 787 24.99 -18.41 -16.11
C ASP A 787 25.66 -17.19 -16.74
N VAL A 788 24.86 -16.21 -17.15
CA VAL A 788 25.28 -14.97 -17.77
C VAL A 788 24.21 -13.91 -17.53
N MET A 789 24.62 -12.67 -17.30
CA MET A 789 23.72 -11.53 -17.10
C MET A 789 23.77 -10.56 -18.26
N ILE A 790 22.63 -9.97 -18.60
CA ILE A 790 22.49 -8.79 -19.45
C ILE A 790 22.00 -7.64 -18.57
N ASP A 791 22.72 -6.52 -18.57
CA ASP A 791 22.29 -5.28 -17.94
C ASP A 791 21.77 -4.27 -18.98
N LEU A 792 20.48 -3.92 -18.89
CA LEU A 792 19.85 -2.82 -19.65
C LEU A 792 19.70 -1.52 -18.83
N GLY A 793 20.30 -1.45 -17.64
CA GLY A 793 20.32 -0.28 -16.77
C GLY A 793 20.99 0.96 -17.40
N LEU A 794 20.71 2.16 -16.90
CA LEU A 794 21.25 3.39 -17.51
C LEU A 794 22.48 3.98 -16.80
N GLY A 795 23.07 3.26 -15.83
CA GLY A 795 24.21 3.75 -15.05
C GLY A 795 23.95 5.09 -14.34
N MET A 796 22.68 5.44 -14.10
CA MET A 796 22.27 6.74 -13.57
C MET A 796 22.25 6.78 -12.04
N GLY A 797 22.55 7.97 -11.49
CA GLY A 797 22.29 8.37 -10.10
C GLY A 797 22.77 7.36 -9.05
N PRO A 798 21.86 6.54 -8.46
CA PRO A 798 22.23 5.55 -7.45
C PRO A 798 23.32 4.57 -7.95
N LEU A 799 23.23 4.09 -9.21
CA LEU A 799 24.21 3.15 -9.78
C LEU A 799 25.63 3.68 -9.69
N THR A 800 25.88 4.97 -9.91
CA THR A 800 27.24 5.50 -9.87
C THR A 800 27.92 5.40 -8.50
N VAL A 801 27.13 5.42 -7.42
CA VAL A 801 27.62 5.21 -6.05
C VAL A 801 27.69 3.73 -5.72
N MET A 802 26.74 2.96 -6.24
CA MET A 802 26.54 1.54 -5.95
C MET A 802 27.42 0.59 -6.76
N VAL A 803 27.92 0.95 -7.94
CA VAL A 803 28.85 0.07 -8.72
C VAL A 803 30.16 -0.25 -7.99
N LYS A 804 30.40 0.37 -6.83
CA LYS A 804 31.47 -0.01 -5.89
C LYS A 804 31.11 -1.19 -4.99
N GLN A 805 29.82 -1.44 -4.79
CA GLN A 805 29.27 -2.60 -4.10
C GLN A 805 29.25 -3.74 -5.11
N ARG A 806 30.16 -4.69 -4.93
CA ARG A 806 30.39 -5.81 -5.86
C ARG A 806 30.09 -7.14 -5.22
N GLU A 807 29.69 -7.15 -3.95
CA GLU A 807 29.51 -8.35 -3.15
C GLU A 807 28.50 -9.31 -3.79
N TYR A 808 27.43 -8.78 -4.39
CA TYR A 808 26.44 -9.62 -5.06
C TYR A 808 26.93 -10.12 -6.42
N LEU A 809 27.64 -9.30 -7.20
CA LEU A 809 28.27 -9.74 -8.45
C LEU A 809 29.34 -10.81 -8.22
N GLU A 810 30.13 -10.66 -7.16
CA GLU A 810 31.13 -11.63 -6.72
C GLU A 810 30.49 -12.93 -6.22
N LEU A 811 29.29 -12.85 -5.62
CA LEU A 811 28.50 -14.01 -5.23
C LEU A 811 27.89 -14.73 -6.44
N LEU A 812 27.42 -13.98 -7.43
CA LEU A 812 26.89 -14.53 -8.68
C LEU A 812 28.00 -15.22 -9.50
N ASP A 813 29.21 -14.65 -9.54
CA ASP A 813 30.38 -15.18 -10.28
C ASP A 813 30.09 -15.54 -11.76
N VAL A 814 29.21 -14.75 -12.40
CA VAL A 814 28.87 -14.89 -13.83
C VAL A 814 29.30 -13.67 -14.65
N PRO A 815 29.57 -13.84 -15.96
CA PRO A 815 29.80 -12.71 -16.86
C PRO A 815 28.58 -11.80 -16.92
N VAL A 816 28.80 -10.49 -16.79
CA VAL A 816 27.75 -9.46 -16.93
C VAL A 816 28.03 -8.62 -18.16
N MET A 817 27.13 -8.70 -19.14
CA MET A 817 27.21 -7.97 -20.40
C MET A 817 26.38 -6.69 -20.37
N LYS A 818 26.99 -5.58 -20.77
CA LYS A 818 26.29 -4.30 -20.87
C LYS A 818 25.61 -4.12 -22.22
N CYS A 819 24.29 -4.12 -22.22
CA CYS A 819 23.52 -3.80 -23.43
C CYS A 819 22.97 -2.37 -23.35
N VAL A 820 23.28 -1.56 -24.36
CA VAL A 820 23.11 -0.11 -24.41
C VAL A 820 21.80 0.24 -25.11
N GLU A 821 20.95 0.99 -24.40
CA GLU A 821 19.69 1.54 -24.91
C GLU A 821 19.86 3.02 -25.26
N LEU A 822 19.68 3.37 -26.53
CA LEU A 822 19.88 4.74 -27.01
C LEU A 822 18.66 5.64 -26.76
N TYR A 823 18.97 6.88 -26.40
CA TYR A 823 18.00 7.99 -26.41
C TYR A 823 17.85 8.65 -27.79
N SER A 824 18.79 8.40 -28.71
CA SER A 824 18.69 8.84 -30.10
C SER A 824 17.91 7.84 -30.95
N THR A 825 17.53 8.24 -32.17
CA THR A 825 16.88 7.32 -33.10
C THR A 825 17.83 6.23 -33.59
N ILE A 826 17.28 5.07 -33.93
CA ILE A 826 18.03 3.96 -34.54
C ILE A 826 18.70 4.43 -35.84
N GLU A 827 17.99 5.22 -36.66
CA GLU A 827 18.51 5.78 -37.91
C GLU A 827 19.72 6.71 -37.67
N ALA A 828 19.65 7.59 -36.67
CA ALA A 828 20.75 8.50 -36.36
C ALA A 828 22.00 7.75 -35.89
N TRP A 829 21.81 6.66 -35.14
CA TRP A 829 22.91 5.78 -34.74
C TRP A 829 23.51 5.01 -35.92
N ALA A 830 22.66 4.40 -36.76
CA ALA A 830 23.10 3.61 -37.92
C ALA A 830 23.88 4.44 -38.95
N ASN A 831 23.49 5.71 -39.14
CA ASN A 831 24.18 6.65 -40.03
C ASN A 831 25.34 7.40 -39.35
N GLY A 832 25.47 7.28 -38.02
CA GLY A 832 26.49 7.96 -37.24
C GLY A 832 27.88 7.33 -37.37
N THR A 833 28.92 8.14 -37.27
CA THR A 833 30.32 7.66 -37.30
C THR A 833 30.94 7.49 -35.91
N THR A 834 30.27 7.97 -34.86
CA THR A 834 30.76 7.93 -33.48
C THR A 834 30.20 6.74 -32.68
N GLY A 835 29.02 6.24 -33.05
CA GLY A 835 28.29 5.19 -32.31
C GLY A 835 27.81 5.62 -30.92
N LYS A 836 27.82 6.93 -30.59
CA LYS A 836 27.53 7.44 -29.23
C LYS A 836 26.21 8.20 -29.17
N GLY A 837 25.38 7.84 -28.19
CA GLY A 837 24.23 8.64 -27.77
C GLY A 837 24.59 9.73 -26.74
N PRO A 838 23.65 10.62 -26.39
CA PRO A 838 23.87 11.73 -25.45
C PRO A 838 24.20 11.28 -24.01
N TYR A 839 23.84 10.05 -23.63
CA TYR A 839 24.11 9.45 -22.31
C TYR A 839 25.24 8.40 -22.32
N PHE A 840 26.07 8.37 -23.36
CA PHE A 840 27.17 7.42 -23.51
C PHE A 840 28.05 7.29 -22.26
N ASN A 841 28.37 8.43 -21.65
CA ASN A 841 29.21 8.53 -20.45
C ASN A 841 28.61 7.85 -19.21
N MET A 842 27.29 7.61 -19.19
CA MET A 842 26.62 6.92 -18.10
C MET A 842 26.48 5.42 -18.34
N GLN A 843 26.28 5.01 -19.60
CA GLN A 843 26.06 3.59 -19.92
C GLN A 843 27.34 2.78 -20.13
N ILE A 844 28.45 3.42 -20.52
CA ILE A 844 29.70 2.71 -20.81
C ILE A 844 30.73 2.90 -19.68
N PRO A 845 31.33 4.09 -19.46
CA PRO A 845 32.41 4.23 -18.47
C PRO A 845 32.06 3.81 -17.04
N ILE A 846 30.83 4.07 -16.58
CA ILE A 846 30.39 3.70 -15.22
C ILE A 846 30.24 2.19 -15.09
N MET A 847 29.75 1.53 -16.14
CA MET A 847 29.53 0.09 -16.15
C MET A 847 30.83 -0.69 -16.42
N GLU A 848 31.79 -0.08 -17.13
CA GLU A 848 33.18 -0.55 -17.17
C GLU A 848 33.82 -0.56 -15.76
N ILE A 849 33.56 0.46 -14.94
CA ILE A 849 34.00 0.50 -13.54
C ILE A 849 33.31 -0.59 -12.71
N ALA A 850 32.06 -0.93 -13.06
CA ALA A 850 31.31 -2.01 -12.44
C ALA A 850 31.85 -3.41 -12.80
N GLY A 851 32.70 -3.52 -13.82
CA GLY A 851 33.28 -4.79 -14.29
C GLY A 851 32.46 -5.46 -15.39
N GLU A 852 31.48 -4.76 -15.95
CA GLU A 852 30.69 -5.28 -17.07
C GLU A 852 31.48 -5.29 -18.38
N ILE A 853 31.11 -6.21 -19.27
CA ILE A 853 31.78 -6.48 -20.53
C ILE A 853 30.84 -6.30 -21.73
N GLU A 854 31.38 -6.37 -22.95
CA GLU A 854 30.58 -6.48 -24.19
C GLU A 854 29.50 -5.40 -24.37
N PHE A 855 29.93 -4.15 -24.54
CA PHE A 855 29.04 -3.00 -24.74
C PHE A 855 28.39 -3.00 -26.13
N ILE A 856 27.16 -3.51 -26.23
CA ILE A 856 26.43 -3.67 -27.50
C ILE A 856 25.21 -2.76 -27.50
N VAL A 857 25.00 -2.01 -28.57
CA VAL A 857 23.81 -1.17 -28.74
C VAL A 857 22.63 -2.02 -29.18
N VAL A 858 21.62 -2.15 -28.34
CA VAL A 858 20.51 -3.10 -28.56
C VAL A 858 19.16 -2.45 -28.81
N GLY A 859 19.02 -1.15 -28.54
CA GLY A 859 17.77 -0.42 -28.73
C GLY A 859 17.97 1.05 -29.00
N GLY A 860 16.98 1.67 -29.64
CA GLY A 860 16.95 3.11 -29.90
C GLY A 860 15.54 3.62 -30.16
N ARG A 861 15.40 4.93 -30.31
CA ARG A 861 14.07 5.56 -30.47
C ARG A 861 13.52 5.35 -31.88
N VAL A 862 12.23 5.01 -31.95
CA VAL A 862 11.44 4.94 -33.18
C VAL A 862 10.18 5.79 -32.99
N TYR A 863 9.88 6.62 -33.99
CA TYR A 863 8.69 7.46 -33.96
C TYR A 863 7.43 6.63 -34.25
N ASN A 864 6.44 6.72 -33.37
CA ASN A 864 5.14 6.12 -33.51
C ASN A 864 4.16 7.20 -34.00
N GLU A 865 3.66 7.06 -35.22
CA GLU A 865 2.75 8.04 -35.85
C GLU A 865 1.36 8.06 -35.20
N THR A 866 0.89 6.94 -34.64
CA THR A 866 -0.44 6.83 -34.03
C THR A 866 -0.55 7.68 -32.76
N TYR A 867 0.50 7.65 -31.94
CA TYR A 867 0.54 8.35 -30.65
C TYR A 867 1.40 9.63 -30.70
N GLU A 868 2.03 9.93 -31.84
CA GLU A 868 2.93 11.07 -32.08
C GLU A 868 4.13 11.19 -31.10
N VAL A 869 4.64 10.04 -30.66
CA VAL A 869 5.71 9.90 -29.64
C VAL A 869 6.88 9.08 -30.16
N SER A 870 8.07 9.28 -29.60
CA SER A 870 9.26 8.46 -29.89
C SER A 870 9.53 7.45 -28.77
N LEU A 871 9.32 6.18 -29.05
CA LEU A 871 9.44 5.09 -28.08
C LEU A 871 10.74 4.31 -28.28
N LEU A 872 11.32 3.79 -27.20
CA LEU A 872 12.43 2.85 -27.29
C LEU A 872 11.95 1.54 -27.94
N GLN A 873 12.69 1.07 -28.95
CA GLN A 873 12.44 -0.17 -29.68
C GLN A 873 13.73 -0.97 -29.87
N PRO A 874 13.66 -2.29 -30.02
CA PRO A 874 14.81 -3.15 -30.27
C PRO A 874 15.48 -2.85 -31.61
N ILE A 875 16.78 -3.15 -31.67
CA ILE A 875 17.54 -3.33 -32.91
C ILE A 875 17.77 -4.84 -33.02
N ASP A 876 16.84 -5.56 -33.64
CA ASP A 876 16.74 -7.03 -33.58
C ASP A 876 18.08 -7.74 -33.82
N SER A 877 18.78 -7.40 -34.91
CA SER A 877 20.09 -7.98 -35.25
C SER A 877 21.17 -7.78 -34.18
N GLN A 878 21.09 -6.71 -33.36
CA GLN A 878 22.02 -6.47 -32.27
C GLN A 878 21.63 -7.25 -31.02
N VAL A 879 20.32 -7.41 -30.74
CA VAL A 879 19.82 -8.27 -29.66
C VAL A 879 20.19 -9.73 -29.94
N GLU A 880 19.93 -10.22 -31.16
CA GLU A 880 20.34 -11.56 -31.61
C GLU A 880 21.85 -11.78 -31.39
N TRP A 881 22.67 -10.81 -31.79
CA TRP A 881 24.11 -10.88 -31.62
C TRP A 881 24.55 -10.84 -30.16
N ALA A 882 23.88 -10.05 -29.32
CA ALA A 882 24.13 -10.00 -27.89
C ALA A 882 23.81 -11.33 -27.21
N VAL A 883 22.68 -11.96 -27.55
CA VAL A 883 22.29 -13.28 -27.03
C VAL A 883 23.31 -14.35 -27.46
N ASP A 884 23.74 -14.37 -28.72
CA ASP A 884 24.78 -15.31 -29.20
C ASP A 884 26.09 -15.18 -28.39
N ARG A 885 26.50 -13.94 -28.08
CA ARG A 885 27.70 -13.68 -27.27
C ARG A 885 27.49 -14.09 -25.81
N ALA A 886 26.34 -13.79 -25.22
CA ALA A 886 26.02 -14.16 -23.85
C ALA A 886 26.05 -15.69 -23.65
N LEU A 887 25.38 -16.44 -24.54
CA LEU A 887 25.39 -17.90 -24.48
C LEU A 887 26.78 -18.48 -24.76
N SER A 888 27.60 -17.82 -25.59
CA SER A 888 29.01 -18.21 -25.79
C SER A 888 29.85 -18.02 -24.52
N TRP A 889 29.63 -16.94 -23.76
CA TRP A 889 30.28 -16.70 -22.46
C TRP A 889 29.89 -17.75 -21.43
N SER A 890 28.58 -18.03 -21.29
CA SER A 890 28.09 -19.11 -20.43
C SER A 890 28.67 -20.47 -20.84
N ASN A 891 28.77 -20.78 -22.13
CA ASN A 891 29.29 -22.08 -22.59
C ASN A 891 30.77 -22.31 -22.20
N LEU A 892 31.55 -21.25 -21.98
CA LEU A 892 32.91 -21.39 -21.45
C LEU A 892 32.91 -22.01 -20.04
N GLN A 893 31.92 -21.71 -19.20
CA GLN A 893 31.79 -22.29 -17.86
C GLN A 893 31.54 -23.80 -17.95
N TYR A 894 30.61 -24.22 -18.80
CA TYR A 894 30.22 -25.63 -18.99
C TYR A 894 31.24 -26.49 -19.75
N THR A 895 32.07 -25.89 -20.60
CA THR A 895 33.05 -26.66 -21.38
C THR A 895 34.18 -27.16 -20.48
N ASN A 896 34.44 -28.47 -20.47
CA ASN A 896 35.57 -29.04 -19.73
C ASN A 896 36.90 -28.43 -20.16
N ASN A 897 37.82 -28.21 -19.22
CA ASN A 897 39.14 -27.62 -19.50
C ASN A 897 39.92 -28.35 -20.61
N SER A 898 39.74 -29.68 -20.76
CA SER A 898 40.38 -30.48 -21.82
C SER A 898 39.76 -30.27 -23.22
N GLU A 899 38.54 -29.76 -23.28
CA GLU A 899 37.76 -29.56 -24.51
C GLU A 899 37.76 -28.08 -24.95
N ARG A 900 38.10 -27.16 -24.03
CA ARG A 900 38.24 -25.73 -24.31
C ARG A 900 39.30 -25.48 -25.38
N LYS A 901 38.91 -24.81 -26.46
CA LYS A 901 39.78 -24.43 -27.57
C LYS A 901 40.13 -22.95 -27.47
N VAL A 902 41.34 -22.65 -26.98
CA VAL A 902 41.81 -21.28 -26.79
C VAL A 902 42.69 -20.84 -27.98
N ALA A 903 42.30 -19.75 -28.64
CA ALA A 903 43.12 -19.10 -29.65
C ALA A 903 43.93 -17.95 -29.01
N ILE A 904 45.26 -17.99 -29.12
CA ILE A 904 46.15 -16.90 -28.71
C ILE A 904 46.58 -16.15 -29.95
N ILE A 905 46.05 -14.94 -30.15
CA ILE A 905 46.32 -14.12 -31.33
C ILE A 905 47.49 -13.19 -31.01
N TYR A 906 48.61 -13.39 -31.70
CA TYR A 906 49.77 -12.52 -31.62
C TYR A 906 49.80 -11.57 -32.83
N TYR A 907 49.68 -10.27 -32.57
CA TYR A 907 49.86 -9.24 -33.58
C TYR A 907 51.25 -8.60 -33.43
N HIS A 908 51.98 -8.50 -34.55
CA HIS A 908 53.21 -7.73 -34.64
C HIS A 908 53.16 -6.81 -35.86
N HIS A 909 53.54 -5.55 -35.68
CA HIS A 909 53.48 -4.51 -36.71
C HIS A 909 54.52 -4.70 -37.84
N SER A 910 55.54 -5.54 -37.62
CA SER A 910 56.60 -5.87 -38.58
C SER A 910 56.72 -7.39 -38.78
N VAL A 911 57.24 -7.85 -39.93
CA VAL A 911 57.41 -9.29 -40.22
C VAL A 911 58.77 -9.74 -39.69
N GLY A 912 58.82 -10.64 -38.69
CA GLY A 912 60.06 -11.29 -38.20
C GLY A 912 60.61 -10.80 -36.83
N ASN A 913 61.65 -11.51 -36.34
CA ASN A 913 62.22 -11.48 -34.98
C ASN A 913 62.91 -10.18 -34.52
N ASP A 914 62.86 -9.09 -35.30
CA ASP A 914 63.75 -7.93 -35.07
C ASP A 914 63.36 -7.04 -33.89
N SER A 915 62.35 -7.40 -33.10
CA SER A 915 61.91 -6.59 -31.94
C SER A 915 61.39 -7.39 -30.74
N CYS A 916 61.50 -8.72 -30.73
CA CYS A 916 61.17 -9.50 -29.54
C CYS A 916 62.33 -9.40 -28.54
N LEU A 917 62.22 -8.50 -27.55
CA LEU A 917 63.00 -8.62 -26.31
C LEU A 917 62.59 -9.92 -25.61
N VAL A 918 63.56 -10.84 -25.54
CA VAL A 918 63.50 -12.13 -24.82
C VAL A 918 63.33 -11.91 -23.32
#